data_AF-A0A132SCF3-F1
#
_entry.id   AF-A0A132SCF3-F1
#
_cell.length_a   1.000
_cell.length_b   1.000
_cell.length_c   1.000
_cell.angle_alpha   90.00
_cell.angle_beta   90.00
_cell.angle_gamma   90.00
#
_symmetry.space_group_name_H-M   'P 1'
#
loop_
_entity.id
_entity.type
_entity.pdbx_description
1 polymer ?
#
loop_
_entity_poly.entity_id
_entity_poly.type
_entity_poly.pdbx_seq_one_letter_code
_entity_poly.pdbx_strand_id
1 'polypeptide(L)'
;MAYADDTASSTGPASSASAESESSPSAEASDDTGDDGDAAEADSDAGDESPDVDSDPDAVEDEVAEEVSDEVPSEEEGDDAVPEEAADRDTDGAGAEASEDTAPVGPEEPGVKNRGATRSETATAIDQLPAEESVSTEETDFGPADVAVKVSEPASDPLDTSPPASAPALAISSSAAVEPDSVTVAEASRTVAPMQTATVSAAESPAAPTTLAELLRALFLNFQRTYFNKMPTAKPVQKPGQSSQGVVTGTVGASDPDGDPLEVELSAGPKRGSVQVGIDGNYTYTPSAELAAGGGTDTFTVVVRETNADEHTHGFQGMWDKIFGGTGTASGTIVKTVTVTIAKVAADDPAGGTGDAGSGSQDQPAQSPGGYDAGLKDPFQHADQATGKTLNVRDYGATSSKSSDNDATAIQKAINAAQAGDVVYIPDGTYHVKSTITLKTGVSLIGQSRESTVLTSAFSTWSYLFSNPHAVIYAAPGVNNLTVSSFTITQASGKIYDAGVRLGSESGQVSRIAVKDLFVERHRRFGIFLQNANNILVDGNIIKNASALDGGGSGYGVNIDGSGSHNNWIRHNTIGPVIRHGILIQESAHHNLVEHNTITGAVSGAIDLHGEDEYSNEIRYNTVADCVRDGTSISANGAGIEIGEYSGVIGTDKMHDNSGPNNWIHHNVVYNCTCGLRIVNNSNNTWIEDNLFYDNLEAGIKADLAPLEDLYIRRNTIYGNGSGIVLHDVVRAVLEDNTVTDNDKYGLWTNGGVTDYLIAGNIVTGNGTDIVLGSQNGTVV
;
A
#
# COMPACT_ATOMS: atom_id res chain seq x y z
N MET A 1 -23.06 26.61 8.14
CA MET A 1 -23.60 26.80 9.52
C MET A 1 -23.10 25.65 10.36
N ALA A 2 -22.92 25.82 11.67
CA ALA A 2 -22.50 24.75 12.57
C ALA A 2 -23.66 24.34 13.49
N TYR A 3 -23.88 23.03 13.61
CA TYR A 3 -24.46 22.33 14.75
C TYR A 3 -23.66 21.02 14.83
N ALA A 4 -22.88 20.73 15.88
CA ALA A 4 -23.18 20.65 17.31
C ALA A 4 -23.83 19.30 17.68
N ASP A 5 -23.16 18.62 18.62
CA ASP A 5 -23.49 17.32 19.19
C ASP A 5 -24.71 17.40 20.13
N ASP A 6 -25.43 16.29 20.30
CA ASP A 6 -26.58 16.20 21.22
C ASP A 6 -26.83 14.75 21.68
N THR A 7 -26.06 14.29 22.66
CA THR A 7 -26.24 12.97 23.29
C THR A 7 -27.46 12.92 24.22
N ALA A 8 -28.53 12.24 23.83
CA ALA A 8 -29.73 12.08 24.65
C ALA A 8 -29.62 10.88 25.63
N SER A 9 -29.55 11.15 26.93
CA SER A 9 -29.56 10.14 28.01
C SER A 9 -30.90 10.05 28.75
N SER A 10 -31.09 8.99 29.55
CA SER A 10 -31.83 8.93 30.85
C SER A 10 -32.38 7.51 31.09
N THR A 11 -32.65 6.99 32.30
CA THR A 11 -32.45 7.39 33.72
C THR A 11 -31.74 6.23 34.45
N GLY A 12 -31.12 6.30 35.64
CA GLY A 12 -31.18 7.21 36.80
C GLY A 12 -31.73 6.47 38.05
N PRO A 13 -31.49 6.89 39.32
CA PRO A 13 -30.78 8.09 39.78
C PRO A 13 -29.65 7.84 40.81
N ALA A 14 -28.94 8.92 41.15
CA ALA A 14 -27.76 8.98 42.03
C ALA A 14 -28.02 8.77 43.55
N SER A 15 -26.93 8.55 44.30
CA SER A 15 -26.64 9.37 45.48
C SER A 15 -25.13 9.53 45.75
N SER A 16 -24.80 10.69 46.30
CA SER A 16 -23.50 11.37 46.30
C SER A 16 -22.53 11.06 47.45
N ALA A 17 -21.26 11.44 47.21
CA ALA A 17 -20.30 12.06 48.15
C ALA A 17 -19.43 11.16 49.05
N SER A 18 -18.12 11.33 48.88
CA SER A 18 -17.05 10.88 49.76
C SER A 18 -16.98 11.73 51.05
N ALA A 19 -16.55 11.12 52.15
CA ALA A 19 -16.05 11.81 53.34
C ALA A 19 -14.92 11.00 54.00
N GLU A 20 -13.92 11.69 54.53
CA GLU A 20 -12.70 11.08 55.07
C GLU A 20 -12.90 10.51 56.48
N SER A 21 -12.15 9.47 56.85
CA SER A 21 -11.64 9.27 58.22
C SER A 21 -10.49 8.26 58.25
N GLU A 22 -9.64 8.37 59.28
CA GLU A 22 -8.35 7.69 59.39
C GLU A 22 -8.42 6.32 60.12
N SER A 23 -7.23 5.73 60.29
CA SER A 23 -6.81 4.79 61.36
C SER A 23 -6.85 3.27 61.12
N SER A 24 -5.64 2.72 60.91
CA SER A 24 -5.18 1.42 61.42
C SER A 24 -5.15 1.41 62.98
N PRO A 25 -4.96 0.27 63.71
CA PRO A 25 -4.34 -0.98 63.26
C PRO A 25 -4.83 -2.33 63.87
N SER A 26 -4.16 -3.40 63.43
CA SER A 26 -3.72 -4.60 64.19
C SER A 26 -4.71 -5.69 64.67
N ALA A 27 -4.33 -6.94 64.36
CA ALA A 27 -4.29 -8.13 65.24
C ALA A 27 -5.61 -8.78 65.71
N GLU A 28 -5.69 -10.08 66.06
CA GLU A 28 -4.85 -11.29 65.86
C GLU A 28 -5.72 -12.53 66.23
N ALA A 29 -5.55 -13.67 65.54
CA ALA A 29 -6.11 -14.99 65.88
C ALA A 29 -7.67 -15.08 66.00
N SER A 30 -8.33 -16.24 66.21
CA SER A 30 -7.89 -17.63 66.49
C SER A 30 -8.96 -18.65 66.09
N ASP A 31 -8.55 -19.89 65.76
CA ASP A 31 -9.24 -21.18 66.06
C ASP A 31 -10.64 -21.47 65.44
N ASP A 32 -11.12 -22.72 65.24
CA ASP A 32 -10.52 -24.08 65.18
C ASP A 32 -11.59 -25.08 64.62
N THR A 33 -11.21 -26.31 64.25
CA THR A 33 -12.04 -27.44 63.71
C THR A 33 -12.66 -27.21 62.32
N GLY A 34 -12.84 -28.21 61.44
CA GLY A 34 -12.93 -29.68 61.61
C GLY A 34 -14.39 -30.14 61.35
N ASP A 35 -14.72 -31.27 60.74
CA ASP A 35 -13.91 -32.41 60.23
C ASP A 35 -14.75 -33.23 59.21
N ASP A 36 -14.13 -34.21 58.52
CA ASP A 36 -14.61 -35.29 57.60
C ASP A 36 -16.11 -35.49 57.23
N GLY A 37 -16.35 -35.97 56.00
CA GLY A 37 -17.69 -36.37 55.52
C GLY A 37 -17.77 -37.02 54.13
N ASP A 38 -17.08 -38.16 53.92
CA ASP A 38 -17.11 -38.96 52.67
C ASP A 38 -18.31 -39.95 52.58
N ALA A 39 -18.42 -40.66 51.44
CA ALA A 39 -19.35 -41.72 51.03
C ALA A 39 -20.57 -41.28 50.16
N ALA A 40 -21.06 -41.98 49.13
CA ALA A 40 -20.71 -43.18 48.33
C ALA A 40 -21.90 -44.17 48.19
N GLU A 41 -22.16 -44.54 46.92
CA GLU A 41 -22.75 -45.79 46.42
C GLU A 41 -24.26 -46.17 46.55
N ALA A 42 -24.81 -46.53 45.37
CA ALA A 42 -25.60 -47.74 45.06
C ALA A 42 -27.13 -47.90 45.39
N ASP A 43 -27.93 -47.91 44.28
CA ASP A 43 -28.73 -49.05 43.76
C ASP A 43 -30.30 -49.06 43.77
N SER A 44 -30.84 -49.76 42.77
CA SER A 44 -32.18 -50.38 42.60
C SER A 44 -33.43 -49.58 42.12
N ASP A 45 -33.95 -50.00 40.94
CA ASP A 45 -35.35 -50.32 40.52
C ASP A 45 -36.57 -49.46 40.96
N ALA A 46 -37.67 -49.34 40.18
CA ALA A 46 -38.03 -49.78 38.82
C ALA A 46 -39.25 -48.98 38.30
N GLY A 47 -39.56 -49.04 36.99
CA GLY A 47 -40.80 -48.51 36.41
C GLY A 47 -40.94 -48.82 34.91
N ASP A 48 -42.06 -49.44 34.51
CA ASP A 48 -42.29 -50.03 33.18
C ASP A 48 -43.31 -49.24 32.32
N GLU A 49 -43.44 -49.67 31.06
CA GLU A 49 -44.51 -49.48 30.07
C GLU A 49 -44.22 -48.66 28.79
N SER A 50 -44.76 -49.20 27.69
CA SER A 50 -44.67 -48.87 26.25
C SER A 50 -45.85 -49.60 25.56
N PRO A 51 -46.24 -49.40 24.27
CA PRO A 51 -45.51 -48.84 23.12
C PRO A 51 -46.31 -47.66 22.46
N ASP A 52 -46.54 -47.37 21.16
CA ASP A 52 -46.45 -48.07 19.85
C ASP A 52 -46.15 -47.12 18.66
N VAL A 53 -45.18 -47.54 17.82
CA VAL A 53 -45.07 -47.52 16.34
C VAL A 53 -45.45 -46.30 15.47
N ASP A 54 -44.48 -45.90 14.62
CA ASP A 54 -44.47 -45.28 13.29
C ASP A 54 -45.77 -44.76 12.61
N SER A 55 -45.67 -43.62 11.89
CA SER A 55 -45.46 -43.57 10.41
C SER A 55 -45.85 -42.23 9.75
N ASP A 56 -45.15 -41.90 8.66
CA ASP A 56 -45.41 -40.79 7.72
C ASP A 56 -45.81 -41.39 6.36
N PRO A 57 -46.80 -40.83 5.62
CA PRO A 57 -46.50 -40.46 4.24
C PRO A 57 -47.28 -39.27 3.61
N ASP A 58 -46.67 -38.72 2.55
CA ASP A 58 -47.19 -37.98 1.38
C ASP A 58 -48.72 -37.91 1.10
N ALA A 59 -49.20 -36.79 0.52
CA ALA A 59 -49.69 -36.71 -0.89
C ALA A 59 -50.61 -35.50 -1.25
N VAL A 60 -50.16 -34.68 -2.22
CA VAL A 60 -50.81 -33.87 -3.30
C VAL A 60 -52.18 -33.14 -3.19
N GLU A 61 -52.25 -32.03 -3.97
CA GLU A 61 -53.42 -31.40 -4.65
C GLU A 61 -54.47 -30.67 -3.76
N ASP A 62 -55.22 -29.66 -4.23
CA ASP A 62 -55.63 -29.30 -5.61
C ASP A 62 -55.76 -27.75 -5.83
N GLU A 63 -56.01 -27.30 -7.07
CA GLU A 63 -56.10 -25.87 -7.48
C GLU A 63 -57.51 -25.23 -7.34
N VAL A 64 -57.55 -23.88 -7.18
CA VAL A 64 -58.51 -23.03 -7.94
C VAL A 64 -57.97 -21.62 -8.15
N ALA A 65 -58.27 -21.05 -9.33
CA ALA A 65 -58.07 -19.64 -9.67
C ALA A 65 -59.39 -19.00 -10.13
N GLU A 66 -59.50 -17.66 -10.04
CA GLU A 66 -60.51 -16.83 -10.72
C GLU A 66 -59.93 -15.43 -11.00
N GLU A 67 -60.44 -14.75 -12.04
CA GLU A 67 -60.09 -13.37 -12.45
C GLU A 67 -61.23 -12.40 -12.00
N VAL A 68 -61.36 -11.10 -12.34
CA VAL A 68 -60.78 -10.13 -13.31
C VAL A 68 -60.90 -8.72 -12.65
N SER A 69 -60.49 -7.53 -13.13
CA SER A 69 -59.94 -7.00 -14.40
C SER A 69 -59.28 -5.61 -14.15
N ASP A 70 -58.73 -4.99 -15.21
CA ASP A 70 -58.84 -3.59 -15.69
C ASP A 70 -59.28 -2.47 -14.70
N GLU A 71 -58.72 -1.24 -14.71
CA GLU A 71 -58.50 -0.38 -15.89
C GLU A 71 -57.21 0.49 -15.84
N VAL A 72 -56.77 0.97 -17.02
CA VAL A 72 -55.79 2.06 -17.22
C VAL A 72 -56.19 2.93 -18.43
N PRO A 73 -56.29 4.26 -18.26
CA PRO A 73 -55.70 5.24 -19.21
C PRO A 73 -54.92 6.35 -18.44
N SER A 74 -53.73 6.85 -18.80
CA SER A 74 -53.08 7.23 -20.07
C SER A 74 -53.32 8.69 -20.52
N GLU A 75 -52.29 9.54 -20.35
CA GLU A 75 -51.94 10.77 -21.13
C GLU A 75 -52.97 11.96 -21.06
N GLU A 76 -52.63 13.24 -21.22
CA GLU A 76 -51.64 13.94 -22.08
C GLU A 76 -50.96 15.17 -21.39
N GLU A 77 -50.28 16.02 -22.19
CA GLU A 77 -49.35 17.11 -21.82
C GLU A 77 -49.97 18.45 -21.40
N GLY A 78 -49.12 19.38 -20.91
CA GLY A 78 -49.44 20.80 -20.69
C GLY A 78 -48.22 21.62 -20.24
N ASP A 79 -47.83 22.62 -21.02
CA ASP A 79 -46.60 23.42 -20.86
C ASP A 79 -46.88 24.83 -20.24
N ASP A 80 -45.81 25.61 -20.08
CA ASP A 80 -45.70 27.07 -20.00
C ASP A 80 -45.81 27.85 -18.65
N ALA A 81 -44.74 28.62 -18.43
CA ALA A 81 -44.67 30.00 -17.92
C ALA A 81 -44.72 30.38 -16.40
N VAL A 82 -43.89 31.39 -16.08
CA VAL A 82 -43.73 32.11 -14.79
C VAL A 82 -44.18 33.58 -14.96
N PRO A 83 -44.83 34.21 -13.97
CA PRO A 83 -44.25 35.36 -13.23
C PRO A 83 -44.47 35.22 -11.70
N GLU A 84 -43.55 35.61 -10.79
CA GLU A 84 -43.00 36.94 -10.44
C GLU A 84 -43.94 37.95 -9.73
N GLU A 85 -43.41 38.61 -8.67
CA GLU A 85 -43.84 39.88 -8.03
C GLU A 85 -45.24 39.94 -7.34
N ALA A 86 -45.48 40.42 -6.11
CA ALA A 86 -44.83 41.51 -5.36
C ALA A 86 -45.34 41.66 -3.88
N ALA A 87 -44.59 42.46 -3.09
CA ALA A 87 -45.04 43.44 -2.06
C ALA A 87 -45.65 43.02 -0.69
N ASP A 88 -44.84 43.24 0.37
CA ASP A 88 -45.10 44.03 1.60
C ASP A 88 -46.40 43.93 2.42
N ARG A 89 -46.23 43.76 3.75
CA ARG A 89 -46.38 44.89 4.72
C ARG A 89 -45.91 44.62 6.16
N ASP A 90 -45.55 45.73 6.80
CA ASP A 90 -45.26 45.99 8.23
C ASP A 90 -46.43 45.58 9.18
N THR A 91 -46.34 45.57 10.53
CA THR A 91 -45.74 46.57 11.45
C THR A 91 -45.52 46.08 12.92
N ASP A 92 -44.63 46.80 13.64
CA ASP A 92 -44.63 47.24 15.05
C ASP A 92 -44.57 46.31 16.31
N GLY A 93 -43.50 46.54 17.11
CA GLY A 93 -43.56 46.84 18.57
C GLY A 93 -43.19 45.74 19.61
N ALA A 94 -42.75 46.03 20.85
CA ALA A 94 -42.21 47.26 21.49
C ALA A 94 -41.63 46.97 22.92
N GLY A 95 -40.73 47.84 23.45
CA GLY A 95 -40.19 47.84 24.85
C GLY A 95 -38.78 47.19 25.00
N ALA A 96 -37.73 47.72 25.63
CA ALA A 96 -37.48 48.60 26.82
C ALA A 96 -37.41 47.81 28.17
N GLU A 97 -36.49 48.04 29.13
CA GLU A 97 -35.62 49.21 29.41
C GLU A 97 -34.14 48.89 29.85
N ALA A 98 -33.26 49.91 29.77
CA ALA A 98 -32.27 50.48 30.73
C ALA A 98 -31.61 49.64 31.87
N SER A 99 -30.38 49.93 32.39
CA SER A 99 -29.20 50.80 32.05
C SER A 99 -28.02 50.41 33.02
N GLU A 100 -26.85 51.05 33.24
CA GLU A 100 -26.18 52.33 32.88
C GLU A 100 -24.63 52.25 33.17
N ASP A 101 -23.86 53.35 33.03
CA ASP A 101 -22.46 53.61 33.52
C ASP A 101 -21.25 52.76 32.97
N THR A 102 -20.05 53.29 32.65
CA THR A 102 -19.61 54.64 32.18
C THR A 102 -18.28 54.53 31.39
N ALA A 103 -17.94 55.52 30.56
CA ALA A 103 -16.62 55.71 29.92
C ALA A 103 -16.00 57.07 30.36
N PRO A 104 -14.72 57.39 30.07
CA PRO A 104 -14.28 57.85 28.73
C PRO A 104 -12.82 57.41 28.39
N VAL A 105 -12.10 57.81 27.32
CA VAL A 105 -12.30 58.79 26.21
C VAL A 105 -11.69 58.22 24.90
N GLY A 106 -12.02 58.82 23.75
CA GLY A 106 -11.20 58.77 22.51
C GLY A 106 -10.47 60.11 22.28
N PRO A 107 -10.26 60.59 21.02
CA PRO A 107 -10.62 60.04 19.70
C PRO A 107 -9.33 59.80 18.85
N GLU A 108 -9.24 59.68 17.51
CA GLU A 108 -10.12 59.94 16.35
C GLU A 108 -10.01 58.83 15.26
N GLU A 109 -10.95 58.83 14.33
CA GLU A 109 -10.95 58.13 13.02
C GLU A 109 -10.85 59.20 11.89
N PRO A 110 -11.02 58.99 10.55
CA PRO A 110 -11.59 57.85 9.78
C PRO A 110 -10.66 57.33 8.63
N GLY A 111 -11.00 56.35 7.80
CA GLY A 111 -12.17 55.46 7.74
C GLY A 111 -12.44 55.01 6.29
N VAL A 112 -12.69 53.71 6.05
CA VAL A 112 -12.74 53.10 4.70
C VAL A 112 -14.18 52.87 4.23
N LYS A 113 -14.46 53.01 2.92
CA LYS A 113 -15.77 52.67 2.31
C LYS A 113 -15.66 51.78 1.07
N ASN A 114 -16.21 50.58 1.22
CA ASN A 114 -16.86 49.64 0.28
C ASN A 114 -16.47 49.48 -1.20
N ARG A 115 -16.69 48.22 -1.62
CA ARG A 115 -16.54 47.64 -2.96
C ARG A 115 -17.58 48.19 -3.96
N GLY A 116 -17.28 48.12 -5.26
CA GLY A 116 -18.25 48.30 -6.36
C GLY A 116 -17.63 47.97 -7.71
N ALA A 117 -18.14 46.94 -8.40
CA ALA A 117 -17.51 46.39 -9.61
C ALA A 117 -17.76 47.22 -10.88
N THR A 118 -16.84 47.15 -11.85
CA THR A 118 -17.04 46.80 -13.28
C THR A 118 -15.89 47.29 -14.15
N ARG A 119 -15.42 46.46 -15.10
CA ARG A 119 -14.89 46.94 -16.38
C ARG A 119 -14.99 45.86 -17.47
N SER A 120 -15.45 46.26 -18.65
CA SER A 120 -15.45 45.43 -19.87
C SER A 120 -14.31 45.84 -20.81
N GLU A 121 -14.13 45.07 -21.88
CA GLU A 121 -13.00 45.09 -22.81
C GLU A 121 -12.85 46.35 -23.68
N THR A 122 -11.69 46.41 -24.33
CA THR A 122 -11.35 46.91 -25.69
C THR A 122 -10.20 47.90 -25.73
N ALA A 123 -9.42 47.82 -26.82
CA ALA A 123 -8.08 48.41 -26.94
C ALA A 123 -7.96 49.35 -28.15
N THR A 124 -6.98 50.27 -28.09
CA THR A 124 -6.26 50.96 -29.19
C THR A 124 -5.39 52.06 -28.54
N ALA A 125 -4.25 52.52 -29.08
CA ALA A 125 -3.22 51.96 -29.98
C ALA A 125 -2.05 52.99 -30.03
N ILE A 126 -0.88 52.60 -30.58
CA ILE A 126 0.22 53.46 -31.12
C ILE A 126 0.90 54.51 -30.19
N ASP A 127 2.18 54.88 -30.33
CA ASP A 127 3.39 54.30 -30.96
C ASP A 127 4.64 55.10 -30.49
N GLN A 128 5.86 54.57 -30.67
CA GLN A 128 7.20 55.19 -30.62
C GLN A 128 7.76 55.72 -29.27
N LEU A 129 8.96 55.22 -28.90
CA LEU A 129 10.24 55.95 -28.99
C LEU A 129 11.41 54.92 -29.03
N PRO A 130 12.64 55.27 -29.49
CA PRO A 130 13.62 54.29 -29.99
C PRO A 130 14.90 54.10 -29.14
N ALA A 131 15.71 53.12 -29.56
CA ALA A 131 17.19 53.06 -29.72
C ALA A 131 18.09 54.15 -29.08
N GLU A 132 19.34 53.91 -28.69
CA GLU A 132 20.25 52.73 -28.68
C GLU A 132 21.50 53.14 -27.87
N GLU A 133 22.23 52.19 -27.25
CA GLU A 133 23.70 52.17 -27.27
C GLU A 133 24.26 50.91 -26.56
N SER A 134 25.31 50.33 -27.14
CA SER A 134 26.11 49.25 -26.56
C SER A 134 27.58 49.43 -26.94
N VAL A 135 28.51 48.92 -26.13
CA VAL A 135 29.97 49.00 -26.36
C VAL A 135 30.59 47.62 -26.17
N SER A 136 31.59 47.31 -27.00
CA SER A 136 32.06 45.96 -27.33
C SER A 136 33.42 45.57 -26.75
N THR A 137 33.70 44.26 -26.77
CA THR A 137 34.97 43.61 -27.21
C THR A 137 34.64 42.12 -27.41
N GLU A 138 34.40 41.62 -28.62
CA GLU A 138 35.36 41.24 -29.70
C GLU A 138 35.99 39.84 -29.53
N GLU A 139 35.53 38.89 -30.37
CA GLU A 139 36.32 37.77 -30.89
C GLU A 139 36.82 38.09 -32.31
N THR A 140 37.89 37.42 -32.75
CA THR A 140 38.39 37.37 -34.15
C THR A 140 39.16 36.05 -34.35
N ASP A 141 39.20 35.37 -35.51
CA ASP A 141 38.48 35.48 -36.81
C ASP A 141 38.75 34.18 -37.64
N PHE A 142 38.17 34.08 -38.85
CA PHE A 142 38.55 33.30 -40.04
C PHE A 142 37.79 32.01 -40.42
N GLY A 143 36.78 32.17 -41.30
CA GLY A 143 36.56 31.33 -42.50
C GLY A 143 36.92 32.12 -43.77
N PRO A 144 36.24 31.98 -44.95
CA PRO A 144 35.35 30.90 -45.44
C PRO A 144 35.55 30.60 -46.98
N ALA A 145 34.49 30.11 -47.69
CA ALA A 145 34.25 30.12 -49.17
C ALA A 145 35.01 29.06 -50.05
N ASP A 146 34.60 28.60 -51.27
CA ASP A 146 33.40 28.70 -52.16
C ASP A 146 33.58 27.71 -53.38
N VAL A 147 32.66 27.33 -54.31
CA VAL A 147 31.17 27.17 -54.41
C VAL A 147 30.78 26.54 -55.80
N ALA A 148 29.51 26.12 -56.00
CA ALA A 148 28.84 25.72 -57.28
C ALA A 148 29.05 24.26 -57.80
N VAL A 149 28.18 23.58 -58.57
CA VAL A 149 27.24 23.96 -59.68
C VAL A 149 25.91 23.13 -59.67
N LYS A 150 24.96 23.46 -60.58
CA LYS A 150 23.54 23.00 -60.70
C LYS A 150 23.29 21.61 -61.37
N VAL A 151 22.04 21.14 -61.25
CA VAL A 151 21.48 19.81 -61.67
C VAL A 151 20.81 19.81 -63.06
N SER A 152 20.78 18.67 -63.77
CA SER A 152 19.69 18.24 -64.69
C SER A 152 19.76 16.72 -65.03
N GLU A 153 18.62 16.12 -65.43
CA GLU A 153 18.37 14.65 -65.55
C GLU A 153 18.52 14.11 -67.00
N PRO A 154 18.30 12.79 -67.24
CA PRO A 154 16.97 12.33 -67.70
C PRO A 154 16.47 10.98 -67.09
N ALA A 155 15.24 10.56 -67.46
CA ALA A 155 14.42 9.55 -66.74
C ALA A 155 13.94 8.34 -67.61
N SER A 156 12.88 7.63 -67.15
CA SER A 156 12.06 6.56 -67.82
C SER A 156 12.61 5.11 -67.75
N ASP A 157 11.84 4.00 -67.57
CA ASP A 157 10.39 3.79 -67.25
C ASP A 157 10.11 2.32 -66.70
N PRO A 158 8.88 1.71 -66.63
CA PRO A 158 8.33 1.29 -65.31
C PRO A 158 7.65 -0.13 -65.21
N LEU A 159 6.93 -0.37 -64.09
CA LEU A 159 5.83 -1.36 -63.83
C LEU A 159 6.15 -2.87 -63.68
N ASP A 160 5.66 -3.50 -62.58
CA ASP A 160 4.57 -4.52 -62.57
C ASP A 160 4.01 -4.74 -61.14
N THR A 161 3.26 -5.82 -60.87
CA THR A 161 2.19 -5.92 -59.85
C THR A 161 2.30 -7.06 -58.82
N SER A 162 1.47 -7.01 -57.77
CA SER A 162 1.35 -7.94 -56.62
C SER A 162 0.46 -9.19 -56.90
N PRO A 163 0.23 -10.12 -55.94
CA PRO A 163 1.11 -10.84 -55.01
C PRO A 163 1.13 -12.38 -55.34
N PRO A 164 1.64 -13.30 -54.48
CA PRO A 164 0.70 -14.16 -53.73
C PRO A 164 1.21 -14.74 -52.38
N ALA A 165 0.39 -15.60 -51.76
CA ALA A 165 0.43 -16.06 -50.37
C ALA A 165 1.16 -17.40 -50.07
N SER A 166 1.33 -17.66 -48.76
CA SER A 166 1.31 -18.96 -48.05
C SER A 166 2.41 -20.03 -48.26
N ALA A 167 3.10 -20.34 -47.14
CA ALA A 167 3.21 -21.63 -46.42
C ALA A 167 3.21 -22.96 -47.23
N PRO A 168 4.08 -23.95 -46.89
CA PRO A 168 3.91 -24.70 -45.62
C PRO A 168 5.20 -25.15 -44.90
N ALA A 169 5.01 -25.76 -43.71
CA ALA A 169 6.07 -26.37 -42.89
C ALA A 169 6.33 -27.85 -43.24
N LEU A 170 7.46 -28.39 -42.75
CA LEU A 170 7.80 -29.82 -42.74
C LEU A 170 8.44 -30.21 -41.40
N ALA A 171 8.09 -31.37 -40.86
CA ALA A 171 8.62 -31.89 -39.59
C ALA A 171 8.65 -33.43 -39.57
N ILE A 172 9.82 -34.03 -39.32
CA ILE A 172 10.05 -35.45 -38.97
C ILE A 172 11.52 -35.66 -38.52
N SER A 173 11.94 -36.74 -37.84
CA SER A 173 11.51 -37.30 -36.54
C SER A 173 12.44 -38.48 -36.14
N SER A 174 12.89 -38.54 -34.87
CA SER A 174 13.31 -39.75 -34.10
C SER A 174 14.50 -40.64 -34.55
N SER A 175 15.28 -41.18 -33.58
CA SER A 175 15.54 -42.65 -33.45
C SER A 175 16.50 -43.05 -32.29
N ALA A 176 15.97 -43.83 -31.33
CA ALA A 176 16.63 -44.89 -30.52
C ALA A 176 17.87 -44.60 -29.61
N ALA A 177 18.13 -45.54 -28.68
CA ALA A 177 19.07 -45.42 -27.54
C ALA A 177 19.86 -46.72 -27.26
N VAL A 178 20.95 -46.63 -26.46
CA VAL A 178 21.74 -47.74 -25.88
C VAL A 178 22.30 -47.34 -24.50
N GLU A 179 22.35 -48.29 -23.57
CA GLU A 179 22.94 -48.30 -22.20
C GLU A 179 23.63 -49.70 -22.03
N PRO A 180 24.48 -50.00 -21.00
CA PRO A 180 24.63 -49.31 -19.70
C PRO A 180 26.09 -49.14 -19.17
N ASP A 181 26.17 -48.80 -17.86
CA ASP A 181 27.27 -48.98 -16.88
C ASP A 181 28.49 -48.03 -16.90
N SER A 182 28.48 -47.01 -16.02
CA SER A 182 29.40 -46.96 -14.86
C SER A 182 29.08 -45.81 -13.87
N VAL A 183 29.53 -45.96 -12.62
CA VAL A 183 29.13 -45.15 -11.45
C VAL A 183 29.77 -43.75 -11.43
N THR A 184 28.96 -42.69 -11.27
CA THR A 184 29.38 -41.34 -10.85
C THR A 184 28.41 -40.67 -9.87
N VAL A 185 28.90 -39.64 -9.17
CA VAL A 185 28.16 -38.86 -8.15
C VAL A 185 27.05 -38.02 -8.80
N ALA A 186 25.96 -37.77 -8.07
CA ALA A 186 24.80 -37.04 -8.56
C ALA A 186 25.07 -35.53 -8.75
N GLU A 187 24.98 -35.05 -10.00
CA GLU A 187 24.85 -33.63 -10.31
C GLU A 187 23.37 -33.24 -10.38
N ALA A 188 23.02 -32.07 -9.85
CA ALA A 188 21.65 -31.55 -9.92
C ALA A 188 21.34 -31.02 -11.33
N SER A 189 20.25 -31.52 -11.93
CA SER A 189 19.87 -31.19 -13.32
C SER A 189 19.53 -29.71 -13.49
N ARG A 190 20.08 -29.09 -14.54
CA ARG A 190 19.73 -27.73 -14.97
C ARG A 190 18.60 -27.75 -16.00
N THR A 191 17.36 -27.57 -15.55
CA THR A 191 16.25 -27.19 -16.43
C THR A 191 16.11 -25.68 -16.51
N VAL A 192 16.65 -25.08 -17.58
CA VAL A 192 16.27 -23.73 -18.01
C VAL A 192 15.00 -23.87 -18.84
N ALA A 193 13.87 -23.39 -18.32
CA ALA A 193 12.66 -23.26 -19.11
C ALA A 193 12.81 -22.05 -20.06
N PRO A 194 12.37 -22.14 -21.33
CA PRO A 194 12.34 -20.99 -22.21
C PRO A 194 11.27 -20.00 -21.69
N MET A 195 11.69 -18.80 -21.28
CA MET A 195 10.75 -17.77 -20.85
C MET A 195 9.84 -17.36 -22.02
N GLN A 196 8.54 -17.36 -21.75
CA GLN A 196 7.53 -16.82 -22.64
C GLN A 196 7.57 -15.28 -22.49
N THR A 197 7.93 -14.57 -23.56
CA THR A 197 8.09 -13.11 -23.54
C THR A 197 6.75 -12.42 -23.33
N ALA A 198 6.43 -12.09 -22.08
CA ALA A 198 5.36 -11.17 -21.76
C ALA A 198 5.81 -9.76 -22.14
N THR A 199 5.17 -9.16 -23.15
CA THR A 199 5.38 -7.76 -23.49
C THR A 199 4.80 -6.89 -22.38
N VAL A 200 5.67 -6.37 -21.51
CA VAL A 200 5.29 -5.37 -20.50
C VAL A 200 4.75 -4.15 -21.24
N SER A 201 3.50 -3.77 -20.98
CA SER A 201 2.99 -2.48 -21.45
C SER A 201 3.80 -1.39 -20.78
N ALA A 202 4.32 -0.44 -21.57
CA ALA A 202 5.02 0.71 -21.03
C ALA A 202 4.15 1.42 -19.97
N ALA A 203 4.78 1.87 -18.88
CA ALA A 203 4.13 2.74 -17.91
C ALA A 203 3.63 4.01 -18.63
N GLU A 204 2.47 4.52 -18.22
CA GLU A 204 1.94 5.75 -18.83
C GLU A 204 2.93 6.90 -18.67
N SER A 205 3.19 7.61 -19.78
CA SER A 205 4.07 8.78 -19.77
C SER A 205 3.59 9.77 -18.72
N PRO A 206 4.50 10.42 -17.95
CA PRO A 206 4.12 11.49 -17.04
C PRO A 206 3.33 12.58 -17.78
N ALA A 207 2.44 13.24 -17.04
CA ALA A 207 1.53 14.25 -17.57
C ALA A 207 2.28 15.32 -18.37
N ALA A 208 1.65 15.81 -19.44
CA ALA A 208 2.27 16.77 -20.35
C ALA A 208 2.72 18.03 -19.58
N PRO A 209 3.95 18.53 -19.81
CA PRO A 209 4.51 19.64 -19.06
C PRO A 209 3.62 20.88 -19.19
N THR A 210 3.20 21.44 -18.05
CA THR A 210 2.22 22.52 -17.94
C THR A 210 2.87 23.90 -18.07
N THR A 211 4.13 24.04 -17.66
CA THR A 211 4.91 25.27 -17.82
C THR A 211 5.98 25.15 -18.90
N LEU A 212 6.41 26.30 -19.43
CA LEU A 212 7.55 26.38 -20.35
C LEU A 212 8.86 25.88 -19.71
N ALA A 213 9.00 25.99 -18.39
CA ALA A 213 10.14 25.47 -17.66
C ALA A 213 10.14 23.93 -17.60
N GLU A 214 8.99 23.31 -17.30
CA GLU A 214 8.82 21.85 -17.41
C GLU A 214 9.04 21.36 -18.85
N LEU A 215 8.54 22.09 -19.86
CA LEU A 215 8.68 21.71 -21.26
C LEU A 215 10.14 21.75 -21.72
N LEU A 216 10.88 22.80 -21.36
CA LEU A 216 12.31 22.90 -21.66
C LEU A 216 13.14 21.88 -20.87
N ARG A 217 12.78 21.60 -19.61
CA ARG A 217 13.40 20.55 -18.79
C ARG A 217 13.16 19.15 -19.37
N ALA A 218 11.93 18.84 -19.79
CA ALA A 218 11.58 17.57 -20.43
C ALA A 218 12.29 17.40 -21.78
N LEU A 219 12.34 18.45 -22.60
CA LEU A 219 13.08 18.46 -23.87
C LEU A 219 14.58 18.21 -23.66
N PHE A 220 15.18 18.85 -22.65
CA PHE A 220 16.59 18.68 -22.30
C PHE A 220 16.89 17.26 -21.76
N LEU A 221 16.05 16.74 -20.85
CA LEU A 221 16.19 15.39 -20.29
C LEU A 221 16.02 14.30 -21.35
N ASN A 222 15.06 14.45 -22.26
CA ASN A 222 14.90 13.54 -23.40
C ASN A 222 16.13 13.58 -24.31
N PHE A 223 16.67 14.77 -24.62
CA PHE A 223 17.91 14.88 -25.39
C PHE A 223 19.13 14.26 -24.69
N GLN A 224 19.25 14.41 -23.36
CA GLN A 224 20.30 13.75 -22.58
C GLN A 224 20.18 12.23 -22.66
N ARG A 225 18.99 11.67 -22.40
CA ARG A 225 18.75 10.22 -22.45
C ARG A 225 19.03 9.65 -23.84
N THR A 226 18.48 10.21 -24.90
CA THR A 226 18.67 9.67 -26.27
C THR A 226 20.15 9.63 -26.70
N TYR A 227 20.97 10.64 -26.37
CA TYR A 227 22.31 10.80 -26.95
C TYR A 227 23.49 10.64 -25.98
N PHE A 228 23.28 10.73 -24.67
CA PHE A 228 24.33 10.78 -23.65
C PHE A 228 24.10 9.81 -22.48
N ASN A 229 23.32 8.76 -22.70
CA ASN A 229 23.03 7.76 -21.67
C ASN A 229 24.30 7.11 -21.11
N LYS A 230 24.32 6.84 -19.81
CA LYS A 230 25.40 6.11 -19.16
C LYS A 230 25.18 4.59 -19.32
N MET A 231 26.08 3.81 -18.73
CA MET A 231 25.99 2.34 -18.65
C MET A 231 25.57 1.94 -17.24
N PRO A 232 25.00 0.74 -17.05
CA PRO A 232 24.53 0.31 -15.75
C PRO A 232 25.71 -0.09 -14.88
N THR A 233 25.55 0.03 -13.57
CA THR A 233 26.56 -0.40 -12.59
C THR A 233 26.00 -1.50 -11.69
N ALA A 234 26.88 -2.37 -11.21
CA ALA A 234 26.53 -3.38 -10.21
C ALA A 234 27.52 -3.32 -9.04
N LYS A 235 27.00 -3.10 -7.83
CA LYS A 235 27.75 -3.05 -6.56
C LYS A 235 27.18 -4.09 -5.58
N PRO A 236 27.56 -5.37 -5.68
CA PRO A 236 26.96 -6.40 -4.85
C PRO A 236 27.25 -6.20 -3.36
N VAL A 237 26.20 -6.26 -2.56
CA VAL A 237 26.23 -6.16 -1.10
C VAL A 237 25.49 -7.38 -0.55
N GLN A 238 26.19 -8.21 0.21
CA GLN A 238 25.52 -9.15 1.11
C GLN A 238 24.89 -8.35 2.25
N LYS A 239 23.60 -8.53 2.51
CA LYS A 239 22.91 -7.91 3.64
C LYS A 239 23.46 -8.51 4.94
N PRO A 240 23.64 -7.73 6.04
CA PRO A 240 24.20 -8.24 7.29
C PRO A 240 23.44 -9.44 7.86
N GLY A 241 24.13 -10.24 8.68
CA GLY A 241 23.54 -11.37 9.41
C GLY A 241 23.50 -12.69 8.65
N GLN A 242 22.85 -13.68 9.26
CA GLN A 242 22.65 -15.03 8.73
C GLN A 242 21.52 -15.77 9.48
N SER A 243 20.78 -16.67 8.83
CA SER A 243 19.81 -17.54 9.49
C SER A 243 20.46 -18.68 10.31
N SER A 244 19.67 -19.36 11.16
CA SER A 244 20.08 -20.56 11.90
C SER A 244 20.49 -21.74 11.00
N GLN A 245 20.17 -21.72 9.70
CA GLN A 245 20.58 -22.73 8.71
C GLN A 245 21.68 -22.22 7.76
N GLY A 246 22.26 -21.06 8.04
CA GLY A 246 23.33 -20.48 7.24
C GLY A 246 22.89 -19.66 6.03
N VAL A 247 21.58 -19.47 5.83
CA VAL A 247 21.04 -18.70 4.69
C VAL A 247 21.41 -17.23 4.85
N VAL A 248 21.86 -16.60 3.76
CA VAL A 248 22.16 -15.16 3.70
C VAL A 248 21.48 -14.53 2.48
N THR A 249 21.11 -13.26 2.60
CA THR A 249 20.52 -12.49 1.50
C THR A 249 21.46 -11.36 1.06
N GLY A 250 21.14 -10.72 -0.06
CA GLY A 250 21.86 -9.54 -0.51
C GLY A 250 21.21 -8.91 -1.73
N THR A 251 21.92 -7.96 -2.33
CA THR A 251 21.60 -7.39 -3.63
C THR A 251 22.83 -7.42 -4.52
N VAL A 252 22.61 -7.56 -5.83
CA VAL A 252 23.59 -7.30 -6.90
C VAL A 252 23.97 -5.81 -6.93
N GLY A 253 23.14 -4.93 -6.36
CA GLY A 253 23.31 -3.48 -6.36
C GLY A 253 23.32 -2.94 -7.79
N ALA A 254 22.40 -3.42 -8.62
CA ALA A 254 22.19 -2.97 -9.98
C ALA A 254 21.57 -1.57 -9.98
N SER A 255 22.15 -0.63 -10.73
CA SER A 255 21.61 0.73 -10.86
C SER A 255 22.06 1.35 -12.18
N ASP A 256 21.14 1.95 -12.93
CA ASP A 256 21.48 2.83 -14.04
C ASP A 256 21.49 4.31 -13.59
N PRO A 257 22.44 5.17 -14.03
CA PRO A 257 22.53 6.56 -13.59
C PRO A 257 21.87 7.60 -14.52
N ASP A 258 21.03 7.20 -15.49
CA ASP A 258 20.05 8.05 -16.19
C ASP A 258 18.59 7.58 -15.97
N GLY A 259 18.40 6.39 -15.40
CA GLY A 259 17.15 5.86 -14.85
C GLY A 259 16.53 4.72 -15.65
N ASP A 260 17.32 3.99 -16.45
CA ASP A 260 16.79 2.94 -17.33
C ASP A 260 16.35 1.66 -16.61
N PRO A 261 15.33 0.95 -17.14
CA PRO A 261 14.89 -0.33 -16.63
C PRO A 261 15.96 -1.41 -16.80
N LEU A 262 16.35 -2.03 -15.67
CA LEU A 262 17.36 -3.09 -15.64
C LEU A 262 16.75 -4.48 -15.38
N GLU A 263 17.25 -5.47 -16.11
CA GLU A 263 17.03 -6.91 -15.87
C GLU A 263 18.30 -7.55 -15.29
N VAL A 264 18.15 -8.46 -14.33
CA VAL A 264 19.26 -9.17 -13.68
C VAL A 264 19.10 -10.70 -13.84
N GLU A 265 20.03 -11.33 -14.55
CA GLU A 265 20.04 -12.78 -14.83
C GLU A 265 21.14 -13.52 -14.05
N LEU A 266 20.86 -14.72 -13.54
CA LEU A 266 21.89 -15.62 -12.99
C LEU A 266 22.62 -16.38 -14.12
N SER A 267 23.85 -15.96 -14.44
CA SER A 267 24.66 -16.55 -15.51
C SER A 267 25.48 -17.78 -15.06
N ALA A 268 26.01 -17.77 -13.83
CA ALA A 268 26.70 -18.92 -13.26
C ALA A 268 26.38 -19.08 -11.77
N GLY A 269 25.76 -20.21 -11.42
CA GLY A 269 25.45 -20.55 -10.04
C GLY A 269 26.67 -20.86 -9.16
N PRO A 270 26.48 -20.86 -7.82
CA PRO A 270 27.51 -21.12 -6.82
C PRO A 270 28.00 -22.59 -6.78
N LYS A 271 29.05 -22.87 -5.99
CA LYS A 271 29.71 -24.19 -5.92
C LYS A 271 29.48 -24.98 -4.62
N ARG A 272 29.07 -24.30 -3.55
CA ARG A 272 28.94 -24.84 -2.18
C ARG A 272 27.58 -24.49 -1.57
N GLY A 273 26.58 -24.28 -2.41
CA GLY A 273 25.21 -23.91 -2.05
C GLY A 273 24.34 -23.73 -3.29
N SER A 274 23.19 -23.09 -3.14
CA SER A 274 22.32 -22.63 -4.23
C SER A 274 22.00 -21.14 -4.05
N VAL A 275 21.60 -20.48 -5.13
CA VAL A 275 21.14 -19.08 -5.09
C VAL A 275 19.88 -18.92 -5.92
N GLN A 276 18.92 -18.13 -5.42
CA GLN A 276 17.89 -17.50 -6.25
C GLN A 276 18.26 -16.03 -6.39
N VAL A 277 18.13 -15.48 -7.59
CA VAL A 277 18.31 -14.04 -7.88
C VAL A 277 16.99 -13.56 -8.48
N GLY A 278 16.43 -12.50 -7.92
CA GLY A 278 15.24 -11.83 -8.45
C GLY A 278 15.60 -10.87 -9.59
N ILE A 279 14.59 -10.48 -10.37
CA ILE A 279 14.76 -9.53 -11.49
C ILE A 279 15.15 -8.12 -11.00
N ASP A 280 14.80 -7.80 -9.75
CA ASP A 280 15.24 -6.64 -8.96
C ASP A 280 16.71 -6.69 -8.52
N GLY A 281 17.41 -7.79 -8.81
CA GLY A 281 18.78 -8.05 -8.38
C GLY A 281 18.95 -8.37 -6.89
N ASN A 282 17.87 -8.50 -6.11
CA ASN A 282 17.98 -9.12 -4.77
C ASN A 282 18.30 -10.61 -4.92
N TYR A 283 18.96 -11.20 -3.92
CA TYR A 283 19.28 -12.62 -3.94
C TYR A 283 19.17 -13.27 -2.56
N THR A 284 18.85 -14.56 -2.57
CA THR A 284 18.88 -15.46 -1.41
C THR A 284 19.83 -16.60 -1.70
N TYR A 285 20.85 -16.76 -0.86
CA TYR A 285 21.85 -17.83 -0.95
C TYR A 285 21.68 -18.83 0.19
N THR A 286 21.52 -20.09 -0.17
CA THR A 286 21.40 -21.22 0.76
C THR A 286 22.70 -22.05 0.70
N PRO A 287 23.51 -22.11 1.78
CA PRO A 287 24.73 -22.91 1.80
C PRO A 287 24.43 -24.41 1.77
N SER A 288 25.41 -25.20 1.36
CA SER A 288 25.44 -26.63 1.70
C SER A 288 25.68 -26.81 3.20
N ALA A 289 25.25 -27.95 3.75
CA ALA A 289 25.49 -28.27 5.17
C ALA A 289 26.99 -28.21 5.55
N GLU A 290 27.90 -28.52 4.62
CA GLU A 290 29.34 -28.41 4.81
C GLU A 290 29.82 -26.95 4.94
N LEU A 291 29.21 -26.03 4.20
CA LEU A 291 29.51 -24.60 4.28
C LEU A 291 28.85 -23.97 5.52
N ALA A 292 27.63 -24.36 5.88
CA ALA A 292 26.98 -23.91 7.12
C ALA A 292 27.74 -24.37 8.38
N ALA A 293 28.14 -25.63 8.47
CA ALA A 293 28.84 -26.19 9.64
C ALA A 293 30.33 -25.80 9.72
N GLY A 294 30.95 -25.43 8.59
CA GLY A 294 32.35 -24.99 8.52
C GLY A 294 32.55 -23.47 8.53
N GLY A 295 31.58 -22.71 8.01
CA GLY A 295 31.77 -21.33 7.57
C GLY A 295 32.63 -21.20 6.32
N GLY A 296 32.78 -19.96 5.83
CA GLY A 296 33.63 -19.60 4.69
C GLY A 296 32.90 -18.83 3.61
N THR A 297 33.43 -18.79 2.39
CA THR A 297 32.84 -18.06 1.26
C THR A 297 32.46 -18.96 0.08
N ASP A 298 31.60 -18.42 -0.78
CA ASP A 298 31.25 -18.95 -2.11
C ASP A 298 30.95 -17.79 -3.07
N THR A 299 30.84 -18.05 -4.37
CA THR A 299 30.66 -17.01 -5.40
C THR A 299 29.73 -17.45 -6.52
N PHE A 300 28.90 -16.54 -7.02
CA PHE A 300 28.07 -16.72 -8.21
C PHE A 300 28.21 -15.51 -9.16
N THR A 301 27.78 -15.63 -10.41
CA THR A 301 27.91 -14.56 -11.43
C THR A 301 26.57 -14.24 -12.07
N VAL A 302 26.26 -12.96 -12.16
CA VAL A 302 25.07 -12.40 -12.77
C VAL A 302 25.41 -11.54 -13.99
N VAL A 303 24.43 -11.36 -14.86
CA VAL A 303 24.43 -10.38 -15.95
C VAL A 303 23.38 -9.32 -15.61
N VAL A 304 23.68 -8.06 -15.87
CA VAL A 304 22.73 -6.94 -15.74
C VAL A 304 22.57 -6.28 -17.11
N ARG A 305 21.33 -6.01 -17.53
CA ARG A 305 20.98 -5.49 -18.86
C ARG A 305 20.01 -4.32 -18.75
N GLU A 306 20.27 -3.22 -19.47
CA GLU A 306 19.22 -2.28 -19.86
C GLU A 306 18.26 -2.95 -20.85
N THR A 307 16.95 -2.93 -20.56
CA THR A 307 15.95 -3.58 -21.44
C THR A 307 15.51 -2.69 -22.60
N ASN A 308 15.81 -1.39 -22.55
CA ASN A 308 15.56 -0.38 -23.58
C ASN A 308 16.83 0.10 -24.32
N ALA A 309 17.96 -0.61 -24.20
CA ALA A 309 19.28 -0.20 -24.71
C ALA A 309 19.36 0.18 -26.21
N ASP A 310 18.39 -0.25 -27.02
CA ASP A 310 18.28 0.11 -28.43
C ASP A 310 17.75 1.55 -28.66
N GLU A 311 17.00 2.11 -27.71
CA GLU A 311 16.31 3.40 -27.80
C GLU A 311 17.24 4.62 -27.67
N HIS A 312 18.41 4.44 -27.07
CA HIS A 312 19.41 5.50 -26.80
C HIS A 312 20.82 5.15 -27.29
N THR A 313 21.83 5.95 -26.94
CA THR A 313 23.26 5.67 -27.20
C THR A 313 24.13 5.99 -26.01
N HIS A 314 25.10 5.13 -25.70
CA HIS A 314 26.15 5.42 -24.70
C HIS A 314 27.16 6.45 -25.20
N GLY A 315 26.76 7.72 -25.07
CA GLY A 315 27.57 8.89 -25.37
C GLY A 315 28.12 8.93 -26.80
N PHE A 316 29.15 9.76 -26.96
CA PHE A 316 29.72 10.09 -28.28
C PHE A 316 30.27 8.88 -29.04
N GLN A 317 30.75 7.84 -28.34
CA GLN A 317 31.25 6.62 -28.98
C GLN A 317 30.10 5.79 -29.58
N GLY A 318 29.05 5.51 -28.81
CA GLY A 318 27.86 4.81 -29.32
C GLY A 318 27.12 5.60 -30.41
N MET A 319 27.13 6.93 -30.30
CA MET A 319 26.63 7.83 -31.35
C MET A 319 27.46 7.69 -32.65
N TRP A 320 28.79 7.66 -32.58
CA TRP A 320 29.65 7.41 -33.75
C TRP A 320 29.42 6.02 -34.35
N ASP A 321 29.28 4.97 -33.53
CA ASP A 321 29.07 3.61 -34.01
C ASP A 321 27.70 3.44 -34.68
N LYS A 322 26.60 4.05 -34.17
CA LYS A 322 25.28 4.09 -34.85
C LYS A 322 25.30 4.94 -36.14
N ILE A 323 26.15 5.96 -36.26
CA ILE A 323 26.24 6.81 -37.47
C ILE A 323 27.14 6.19 -38.57
N PHE A 324 28.23 5.51 -38.20
CA PHE A 324 29.25 5.04 -39.15
C PHE A 324 29.36 3.50 -39.27
N GLY A 325 28.50 2.73 -38.57
CA GLY A 325 28.37 1.28 -38.77
C GLY A 325 29.43 0.45 -38.04
N GLY A 326 29.83 0.87 -36.84
CA GLY A 326 30.83 0.16 -36.02
C GLY A 326 30.29 -1.15 -35.43
N THR A 327 31.08 -2.23 -35.49
CA THR A 327 30.73 -3.54 -34.92
C THR A 327 31.08 -3.63 -33.42
N GLY A 328 30.60 -2.66 -32.64
CA GLY A 328 30.81 -2.59 -31.19
C GLY A 328 30.03 -3.67 -30.41
N THR A 329 30.50 -4.01 -29.21
CA THR A 329 29.80 -4.91 -28.30
C THR A 329 28.49 -4.31 -27.79
N ALA A 330 27.51 -5.16 -27.49
CA ALA A 330 26.15 -4.77 -27.12
C ALA A 330 26.09 -3.65 -26.07
N SER A 331 25.31 -2.61 -26.40
CA SER A 331 24.90 -1.55 -25.49
C SER A 331 24.21 -2.17 -24.25
N GLY A 332 24.36 -1.51 -23.11
CA GLY A 332 23.53 -1.73 -21.92
C GLY A 332 23.77 -3.01 -21.12
N THR A 333 24.79 -3.83 -21.42
CA THR A 333 25.05 -5.08 -20.68
C THR A 333 26.35 -5.04 -19.87
N ILE A 334 26.30 -5.44 -18.60
CA ILE A 334 27.47 -5.73 -17.75
C ILE A 334 27.40 -7.13 -17.12
N VAL A 335 28.55 -7.65 -16.67
CA VAL A 335 28.66 -8.94 -15.97
C VAL A 335 29.31 -8.73 -14.61
N LYS A 336 28.75 -9.33 -13.55
CA LYS A 336 29.23 -9.14 -12.17
C LYS A 336 29.30 -10.45 -11.39
N THR A 337 30.42 -10.70 -10.74
CA THR A 337 30.54 -11.75 -9.73
C THR A 337 30.13 -11.21 -8.36
N VAL A 338 29.29 -11.97 -7.67
CA VAL A 338 28.85 -11.75 -6.29
C VAL A 338 29.58 -12.75 -5.39
N THR A 339 30.03 -12.29 -4.22
CA THR A 339 30.65 -13.12 -3.19
C THR A 339 29.75 -13.15 -1.97
N VAL A 340 29.51 -14.34 -1.41
CA VAL A 340 28.80 -14.54 -0.15
C VAL A 340 29.74 -15.10 0.91
N THR A 341 29.48 -14.75 2.16
CA THR A 341 30.26 -15.10 3.35
C THR A 341 29.31 -15.68 4.39
N ILE A 342 29.59 -16.91 4.79
CA ILE A 342 28.77 -17.72 5.70
C ILE A 342 29.53 -17.87 7.02
N ALA A 343 28.95 -17.38 8.10
CA ALA A 343 29.37 -17.65 9.46
C ALA A 343 29.04 -19.10 9.85
N LYS A 344 29.81 -19.67 10.77
CA LYS A 344 29.55 -21.04 11.23
C LYS A 344 28.26 -21.12 12.05
N VAL A 345 27.37 -22.03 11.65
CA VAL A 345 26.16 -22.43 12.38
C VAL A 345 26.53 -23.33 13.58
N ALA A 346 25.82 -23.14 14.70
CA ALA A 346 25.86 -24.03 15.86
C ALA A 346 24.80 -25.14 15.73
N ALA A 347 25.01 -26.29 16.38
CA ALA A 347 24.03 -27.39 16.37
C ALA A 347 23.21 -27.36 17.67
N ASP A 348 21.88 -27.32 17.53
CA ASP A 348 20.93 -27.30 18.65
C ASP A 348 20.74 -28.70 19.29
N ASP A 349 20.41 -28.73 20.58
CA ASP A 349 20.24 -29.94 21.40
C ASP A 349 18.76 -30.07 21.85
N PRO A 350 18.05 -31.19 21.57
CA PRO A 350 16.59 -31.21 21.67
C PRO A 350 16.03 -31.82 22.97
N ALA A 351 15.39 -30.99 23.81
CA ALA A 351 14.45 -31.45 24.84
C ALA A 351 13.40 -30.37 25.20
N GLY A 352 12.13 -30.77 25.36
CA GLY A 352 11.05 -29.91 25.84
C GLY A 352 10.69 -30.17 27.30
N GLY A 353 10.00 -29.21 27.94
CA GLY A 353 9.49 -29.30 29.31
C GLY A 353 8.16 -28.56 29.46
N THR A 354 7.33 -28.93 30.45
CA THR A 354 5.90 -28.60 30.48
C THR A 354 5.47 -27.76 31.69
N GLY A 355 4.87 -26.60 31.41
CA GLY A 355 3.74 -26.03 32.15
C GLY A 355 3.99 -25.32 33.50
N ASP A 356 3.53 -24.07 33.58
CA ASP A 356 2.51 -23.64 34.55
C ASP A 356 1.72 -22.46 33.95
N ALA A 357 0.53 -22.15 34.49
CA ALA A 357 -0.36 -21.09 34.00
C ALA A 357 -0.70 -20.08 35.11
N GLY A 358 0.19 -19.11 35.32
CA GLY A 358 0.00 -18.01 36.26
C GLY A 358 -0.15 -16.66 35.56
N SER A 359 -1.09 -15.82 36.02
CA SER A 359 -1.32 -14.49 35.46
C SER A 359 -0.21 -13.50 35.83
N GLY A 360 0.50 -12.97 34.83
CA GLY A 360 1.46 -11.89 34.99
C GLY A 360 2.14 -11.53 33.68
N SER A 361 2.26 -10.23 33.38
CA SER A 361 2.85 -9.72 32.15
C SER A 361 4.36 -9.92 32.11
N GLN A 362 4.85 -10.88 31.30
CA GLN A 362 6.22 -10.92 30.79
C GLN A 362 6.30 -11.60 29.41
N ASP A 363 5.82 -10.92 28.37
CA ASP A 363 6.59 -10.90 27.13
C ASP A 363 7.82 -10.02 27.37
N GLN A 364 9.02 -10.57 27.11
CA GLN A 364 10.28 -9.92 27.46
C GLN A 364 10.73 -8.89 26.41
N PRO A 365 11.57 -7.90 26.80
CA PRO A 365 11.50 -6.57 26.20
C PRO A 365 12.30 -6.40 24.90
N ALA A 366 11.87 -5.38 24.15
CA ALA A 366 12.61 -4.58 23.17
C ALA A 366 14.02 -5.06 22.81
N GLN A 367 14.13 -5.67 21.63
CA GLN A 367 15.33 -5.52 20.81
C GLN A 367 15.20 -4.20 20.03
N SER A 368 16.34 -3.52 19.79
CA SER A 368 16.49 -2.60 18.65
C SER A 368 16.18 -3.36 17.36
N PRO A 369 15.74 -2.70 16.26
CA PRO A 369 15.83 -3.28 14.93
C PRO A 369 17.24 -3.84 14.72
N GLY A 370 17.30 -5.10 14.31
CA GLY A 370 18.58 -5.78 14.07
C GLY A 370 19.18 -5.37 12.74
N GLY A 371 20.18 -6.12 12.26
CA GLY A 371 20.57 -6.08 10.85
C GLY A 371 19.51 -6.68 9.89
N TYR A 372 18.27 -6.81 10.35
CA TYR A 372 17.15 -7.48 9.69
C TYR A 372 15.87 -6.69 9.88
N ASP A 373 15.33 -6.28 8.73
CA ASP A 373 13.92 -6.21 8.35
C ASP A 373 12.95 -6.15 9.54
N ALA A 374 12.46 -4.94 9.83
CA ALA A 374 11.44 -4.74 10.85
C ALA A 374 10.04 -5.14 10.37
N GLY A 375 9.96 -5.93 9.30
CA GLY A 375 8.75 -6.54 8.78
C GLY A 375 8.85 -8.05 8.95
N LEU A 376 9.24 -8.76 7.89
CA LEU A 376 9.12 -10.22 7.81
C LEU A 376 10.11 -10.93 8.76
N LYS A 377 9.60 -11.39 9.91
CA LYS A 377 10.38 -12.09 10.94
C LYS A 377 10.98 -13.43 10.47
N ASP A 378 10.23 -14.14 9.64
CA ASP A 378 10.59 -15.43 9.04
C ASP A 378 10.51 -15.34 7.51
N PRO A 379 11.23 -16.21 6.76
CA PRO A 379 11.12 -16.25 5.31
C PRO A 379 9.68 -16.46 4.83
N PHE A 380 9.15 -15.51 4.05
CA PHE A 380 7.75 -15.48 3.64
C PHE A 380 7.30 -16.75 2.92
N GLN A 381 6.22 -17.35 3.43
CA GLN A 381 5.64 -18.60 2.95
C GLN A 381 4.53 -18.33 1.94
N HIS A 382 4.91 -18.26 0.66
CA HIS A 382 3.95 -18.14 -0.44
C HIS A 382 2.91 -19.29 -0.45
N ALA A 383 1.77 -19.00 -1.10
CA ALA A 383 0.85 -20.04 -1.55
C ALA A 383 1.55 -21.00 -2.52
N ASP A 384 1.28 -22.30 -2.38
CA ASP A 384 1.78 -23.33 -3.28
C ASP A 384 1.21 -23.11 -4.70
N GLN A 385 2.01 -23.39 -5.73
CA GLN A 385 1.54 -23.31 -7.11
C GLN A 385 0.45 -24.37 -7.36
N ALA A 386 -0.60 -23.99 -8.09
CA ALA A 386 -1.66 -24.92 -8.46
C ALA A 386 -1.13 -26.03 -9.40
N THR A 387 -1.42 -27.28 -9.07
CA THR A 387 -0.91 -28.49 -9.75
C THR A 387 -2.01 -29.45 -10.20
N GLY A 388 -3.27 -29.15 -9.88
CA GLY A 388 -4.44 -29.96 -10.16
C GLY A 388 -5.11 -29.60 -11.49
N LYS A 389 -6.44 -29.71 -11.50
CA LYS A 389 -7.30 -29.46 -12.67
C LYS A 389 -7.79 -28.02 -12.69
N THR A 390 -8.12 -27.55 -13.89
CA THR A 390 -8.89 -26.31 -14.09
C THR A 390 -10.38 -26.64 -14.20
N LEU A 391 -11.20 -26.10 -13.31
CA LEU A 391 -12.66 -26.24 -13.29
C LEU A 391 -13.29 -24.93 -13.77
N ASN A 392 -13.90 -24.93 -14.96
CA ASN A 392 -14.51 -23.75 -15.55
C ASN A 392 -15.91 -23.52 -14.94
N VAL A 393 -16.17 -22.35 -14.34
CA VAL A 393 -17.44 -22.05 -13.67
C VAL A 393 -18.67 -22.12 -14.59
N ARG A 394 -18.50 -22.01 -15.91
CA ARG A 394 -19.58 -22.21 -16.89
C ARG A 394 -20.11 -23.66 -16.88
N ASP A 395 -19.26 -24.65 -16.63
CA ASP A 395 -19.66 -26.06 -16.51
C ASP A 395 -20.52 -26.31 -15.24
N TYR A 396 -20.45 -25.40 -14.27
CA TYR A 396 -21.23 -25.40 -13.04
C TYR A 396 -22.46 -24.46 -13.10
N GLY A 397 -22.71 -23.86 -14.27
CA GLY A 397 -23.91 -23.07 -14.58
C GLY A 397 -23.77 -21.55 -14.43
N ALA A 398 -22.54 -21.00 -14.33
CA ALA A 398 -22.34 -19.56 -14.32
C ALA A 398 -22.63 -18.96 -15.70
N THR A 399 -23.38 -17.85 -15.78
CA THR A 399 -23.75 -17.23 -17.05
C THR A 399 -23.40 -15.75 -17.07
N SER A 400 -22.32 -15.43 -17.79
CA SER A 400 -21.92 -14.05 -18.05
C SER A 400 -23.04 -13.26 -18.72
N SER A 401 -23.27 -12.05 -18.22
CA SER A 401 -24.21 -11.05 -18.73
C SER A 401 -25.71 -11.31 -18.47
N LYS A 402 -26.08 -12.20 -17.54
CA LYS A 402 -27.47 -12.28 -17.02
C LYS A 402 -27.61 -11.67 -15.63
N SER A 403 -28.11 -10.44 -15.55
CA SER A 403 -28.35 -9.75 -14.27
C SER A 403 -29.47 -10.36 -13.41
N SER A 404 -30.26 -11.29 -13.96
CA SER A 404 -31.21 -12.14 -13.23
C SER A 404 -30.52 -13.15 -12.30
N ASP A 405 -29.35 -13.65 -12.68
CA ASP A 405 -28.78 -14.87 -12.10
C ASP A 405 -27.97 -14.54 -10.82
N ASN A 406 -27.54 -15.56 -10.07
CA ASN A 406 -26.57 -15.42 -8.98
C ASN A 406 -25.37 -16.31 -9.27
N ASP A 407 -24.38 -15.77 -9.97
CA ASP A 407 -23.23 -16.53 -10.46
C ASP A 407 -22.36 -17.07 -9.32
N ALA A 408 -22.38 -16.43 -8.15
CA ALA A 408 -21.72 -16.94 -6.95
C ALA A 408 -22.21 -18.35 -6.57
N THR A 409 -23.48 -18.69 -6.83
CA THR A 409 -23.99 -20.06 -6.63
C THR A 409 -23.29 -21.08 -7.55
N ALA A 410 -22.92 -20.68 -8.76
CA ALA A 410 -22.21 -21.55 -9.70
C ALA A 410 -20.69 -21.60 -9.43
N ILE A 411 -20.09 -20.45 -9.10
CA ILE A 411 -18.69 -20.36 -8.65
C ILE A 411 -18.50 -21.21 -7.38
N GLN A 412 -19.41 -21.14 -6.41
CA GLN A 412 -19.35 -21.95 -5.20
C GLN A 412 -19.51 -23.46 -5.50
N LYS A 413 -20.34 -23.86 -6.48
CA LYS A 413 -20.41 -25.27 -6.91
C LYS A 413 -19.06 -25.76 -7.46
N ALA A 414 -18.35 -24.93 -8.24
CA ALA A 414 -17.02 -25.24 -8.74
C ALA A 414 -16.01 -25.37 -7.58
N ILE A 415 -15.97 -24.41 -6.65
CA ILE A 415 -15.10 -24.45 -5.45
C ILE A 415 -15.40 -25.69 -4.59
N ASN A 416 -16.67 -26.02 -4.40
CA ASN A 416 -17.07 -27.19 -3.62
C ASN A 416 -16.60 -28.50 -4.28
N ALA A 417 -16.66 -28.59 -5.61
CA ALA A 417 -16.20 -29.76 -6.38
C ALA A 417 -14.66 -29.85 -6.51
N ALA A 418 -13.96 -28.73 -6.48
CA ALA A 418 -12.50 -28.65 -6.58
C ALA A 418 -11.76 -29.38 -5.43
N GLN A 419 -10.58 -29.91 -5.72
CA GLN A 419 -9.66 -30.53 -4.75
C GLN A 419 -8.47 -29.60 -4.48
N ALA A 420 -7.74 -29.83 -3.39
CA ALA A 420 -6.53 -29.04 -3.10
C ALA A 420 -5.50 -29.21 -4.23
N GLY A 421 -5.01 -28.10 -4.77
CA GLY A 421 -4.19 -28.01 -5.97
C GLY A 421 -4.96 -27.60 -7.24
N ASP A 422 -6.30 -27.71 -7.26
CA ASP A 422 -7.13 -27.31 -8.41
C ASP A 422 -7.27 -25.76 -8.53
N VAL A 423 -7.60 -25.31 -9.74
CA VAL A 423 -7.99 -23.94 -10.07
C VAL A 423 -9.46 -23.90 -10.44
N VAL A 424 -10.26 -23.06 -9.77
CA VAL A 424 -11.57 -22.64 -10.27
C VAL A 424 -11.35 -21.44 -11.19
N TYR A 425 -11.71 -21.61 -12.46
CA TYR A 425 -11.45 -20.66 -13.54
C TYR A 425 -12.72 -19.91 -13.94
N ILE A 426 -12.64 -18.58 -13.95
CA ILE A 426 -13.71 -17.68 -14.38
C ILE A 426 -13.33 -17.10 -15.75
N PRO A 427 -13.95 -17.54 -16.87
CA PRO A 427 -13.69 -16.97 -18.18
C PRO A 427 -14.16 -15.51 -18.28
N ASP A 428 -13.68 -14.75 -19.26
CA ASP A 428 -14.09 -13.35 -19.45
C ASP A 428 -15.61 -13.19 -19.65
N GLY A 429 -16.17 -12.17 -19.01
CA GLY A 429 -17.59 -11.86 -18.93
C GLY A 429 -18.00 -11.20 -17.60
N THR A 430 -19.22 -10.68 -17.52
CA THR A 430 -19.77 -10.01 -16.33
C THR A 430 -20.68 -10.94 -15.53
N TYR A 431 -20.28 -11.29 -14.31
CA TYR A 431 -20.95 -12.25 -13.43
C TYR A 431 -21.59 -11.52 -12.24
N HIS A 432 -22.85 -11.81 -11.94
CA HIS A 432 -23.62 -11.10 -10.92
C HIS A 432 -23.58 -11.85 -9.59
N VAL A 433 -22.86 -11.28 -8.61
CA VAL A 433 -22.62 -11.87 -7.28
C VAL A 433 -23.67 -11.36 -6.30
N LYS A 434 -24.63 -12.21 -5.92
CA LYS A 434 -25.71 -11.87 -4.97
C LYS A 434 -25.59 -12.57 -3.61
N SER A 435 -24.58 -13.42 -3.46
CA SER A 435 -24.16 -14.07 -2.21
C SER A 435 -22.63 -14.17 -2.20
N THR A 436 -22.00 -14.10 -1.03
CA THR A 436 -20.54 -14.21 -0.88
C THR A 436 -20.00 -15.50 -1.48
N ILE A 437 -18.83 -15.42 -2.12
CA ILE A 437 -18.06 -16.57 -2.60
C ILE A 437 -17.08 -16.98 -1.50
N THR A 438 -17.28 -18.17 -0.92
CA THR A 438 -16.44 -18.69 0.17
C THR A 438 -15.35 -19.59 -0.38
N LEU A 439 -14.10 -19.20 -0.13
CA LEU A 439 -12.87 -19.88 -0.53
C LEU A 439 -12.65 -21.19 0.25
N LYS A 440 -11.79 -22.05 -0.31
CA LYS A 440 -11.54 -23.41 0.20
C LYS A 440 -10.04 -23.70 0.15
N THR A 441 -9.49 -24.27 1.22
CA THR A 441 -8.06 -24.58 1.36
C THR A 441 -7.52 -25.34 0.14
N GLY A 442 -6.41 -24.85 -0.42
CA GLY A 442 -5.78 -25.46 -1.60
C GLY A 442 -6.45 -25.15 -2.95
N VAL A 443 -7.60 -24.47 -3.00
CA VAL A 443 -8.34 -24.19 -4.24
C VAL A 443 -8.14 -22.73 -4.65
N SER A 444 -7.42 -22.51 -5.74
CA SER A 444 -7.20 -21.16 -6.28
C SER A 444 -8.39 -20.69 -7.11
N LEU A 445 -8.73 -19.40 -7.05
CA LEU A 445 -9.81 -18.77 -7.81
C LEU A 445 -9.22 -17.75 -8.77
N ILE A 446 -9.20 -18.07 -10.06
CA ILE A 446 -8.44 -17.33 -11.07
C ILE A 446 -9.36 -16.91 -12.22
N GLY A 447 -9.38 -15.63 -12.56
CA GLY A 447 -10.07 -15.10 -13.74
C GLY A 447 -9.22 -15.19 -15.00
N GLN A 448 -9.85 -15.00 -16.16
CA GLN A 448 -9.17 -15.03 -17.45
C GLN A 448 -8.37 -13.75 -17.73
N SER A 449 -8.86 -12.60 -17.24
CA SER A 449 -8.18 -11.32 -17.30
C SER A 449 -8.74 -10.37 -16.26
N ARG A 450 -7.88 -9.52 -15.67
CA ARG A 450 -8.29 -8.50 -14.71
C ARG A 450 -9.37 -7.57 -15.28
N GLU A 451 -9.21 -7.15 -16.54
CA GLU A 451 -10.07 -6.17 -17.20
C GLU A 451 -11.41 -6.73 -17.70
N SER A 452 -11.46 -7.98 -18.18
CA SER A 452 -12.66 -8.53 -18.85
C SER A 452 -13.36 -9.65 -18.08
N THR A 453 -12.75 -10.21 -17.04
CA THR A 453 -13.45 -11.04 -16.06
C THR A 453 -13.96 -10.14 -14.93
N VAL A 454 -15.27 -9.95 -14.82
CA VAL A 454 -15.85 -8.96 -13.90
C VAL A 454 -16.85 -9.62 -12.94
N LEU A 455 -16.56 -9.56 -11.64
CA LEU A 455 -17.47 -9.90 -10.55
C LEU A 455 -18.23 -8.63 -10.13
N THR A 456 -19.46 -8.49 -10.63
CA THR A 456 -20.34 -7.38 -10.30
C THR A 456 -21.18 -7.73 -9.07
N SER A 457 -20.81 -7.15 -7.93
CA SER A 457 -21.53 -7.28 -6.67
C SER A 457 -22.93 -6.68 -6.79
N ALA A 458 -23.93 -7.53 -6.54
CA ALA A 458 -25.35 -7.27 -6.71
C ALA A 458 -26.17 -7.65 -5.47
N PHE A 459 -25.54 -7.61 -4.28
CA PHE A 459 -26.20 -7.86 -2.99
C PHE A 459 -27.50 -7.07 -2.82
N SER A 460 -28.46 -7.63 -2.09
CA SER A 460 -29.70 -6.92 -1.80
C SER A 460 -29.47 -5.85 -0.73
N THR A 461 -30.09 -4.68 -0.90
CA THR A 461 -30.03 -3.59 0.09
C THR A 461 -30.72 -3.96 1.41
N TRP A 462 -31.47 -5.06 1.46
CA TRP A 462 -32.02 -5.63 2.69
C TRP A 462 -31.01 -6.53 3.42
N SER A 463 -30.17 -7.26 2.68
CA SER A 463 -29.09 -8.09 3.25
C SER A 463 -28.14 -7.25 4.10
N TYR A 464 -27.88 -6.01 3.67
CA TYR A 464 -27.09 -4.99 4.35
C TYR A 464 -27.47 -4.75 5.82
N LEU A 465 -28.74 -4.95 6.18
CA LEU A 465 -29.26 -4.65 7.52
C LEU A 465 -29.23 -5.85 8.47
N PHE A 466 -29.02 -7.07 7.97
CA PHE A 466 -29.34 -8.31 8.72
C PHE A 466 -28.39 -9.50 8.46
N SER A 467 -27.20 -9.31 7.88
CA SER A 467 -26.24 -10.41 7.64
C SER A 467 -24.78 -9.95 7.67
N ASN A 468 -23.84 -10.85 8.02
CA ASN A 468 -22.41 -10.54 8.19
C ASN A 468 -21.57 -11.72 7.68
N PRO A 469 -20.48 -11.54 6.90
CA PRO A 469 -19.87 -10.30 6.41
C PRO A 469 -20.12 -9.99 4.93
N HIS A 470 -20.24 -8.71 4.59
CA HIS A 470 -20.49 -8.22 3.23
C HIS A 470 -19.25 -8.19 2.32
N ALA A 471 -18.53 -9.31 2.27
CA ALA A 471 -17.44 -9.52 1.33
C ALA A 471 -17.95 -10.17 0.03
N VAL A 472 -17.43 -9.75 -1.12
CA VAL A 472 -17.66 -10.45 -2.41
C VAL A 472 -16.96 -11.81 -2.38
N ILE A 473 -15.73 -11.86 -1.88
CA ILE A 473 -14.94 -13.07 -1.66
C ILE A 473 -14.52 -13.16 -0.19
N TYR A 474 -14.69 -14.34 0.41
CA TYR A 474 -14.37 -14.58 1.83
C TYR A 474 -13.53 -15.84 2.02
N ALA A 475 -12.44 -15.75 2.81
CA ALA A 475 -11.78 -16.91 3.40
C ALA A 475 -12.10 -16.96 4.90
N ALA A 476 -12.75 -18.04 5.34
CA ALA A 476 -13.02 -18.29 6.77
C ALA A 476 -11.74 -18.72 7.52
N PRO A 477 -11.69 -18.59 8.86
CA PRO A 477 -10.60 -19.13 9.69
C PRO A 477 -10.20 -20.57 9.32
N GLY A 478 -8.90 -20.83 9.29
CA GLY A 478 -8.31 -22.10 8.87
C GLY A 478 -8.20 -22.30 7.34
N VAL A 479 -8.86 -21.47 6.52
CA VAL A 479 -8.62 -21.47 5.07
C VAL A 479 -7.20 -20.99 4.77
N ASN A 480 -6.48 -21.75 3.96
CA ASN A 480 -5.09 -21.47 3.64
C ASN A 480 -4.67 -21.94 2.24
N ASN A 481 -3.47 -21.53 1.83
CA ASN A 481 -2.74 -22.10 0.70
C ASN A 481 -3.48 -22.01 -0.65
N LEU A 482 -3.76 -20.79 -1.13
CA LEU A 482 -4.44 -20.59 -2.42
C LEU A 482 -4.14 -19.21 -3.02
N THR A 483 -4.38 -19.05 -4.32
CA THR A 483 -4.32 -17.75 -5.01
C THR A 483 -5.72 -17.28 -5.43
N VAL A 484 -5.99 -15.98 -5.27
CA VAL A 484 -7.17 -15.26 -5.77
C VAL A 484 -6.66 -14.22 -6.76
N SER A 485 -6.94 -14.33 -8.06
CA SER A 485 -6.33 -13.41 -9.03
C SER A 485 -7.05 -13.15 -10.35
N SER A 486 -6.64 -12.06 -11.01
CA SER A 486 -6.92 -11.74 -12.42
C SER A 486 -8.40 -11.56 -12.77
N PHE A 487 -9.11 -10.75 -11.97
CA PHE A 487 -10.47 -10.26 -12.28
C PHE A 487 -10.77 -8.91 -11.61
N THR A 488 -11.79 -8.22 -12.09
CA THR A 488 -12.36 -7.01 -11.48
C THR A 488 -13.43 -7.36 -10.44
N ILE A 489 -13.46 -6.67 -9.31
CA ILE A 489 -14.59 -6.60 -8.37
C ILE A 489 -15.15 -5.16 -8.40
N THR A 490 -16.43 -5.03 -8.71
CA THR A 490 -17.15 -3.73 -8.75
C THR A 490 -18.60 -3.91 -8.31
N GLN A 491 -19.38 -2.84 -8.16
CA GLN A 491 -20.79 -2.91 -7.78
C GLN A 491 -21.75 -2.70 -8.95
N ALA A 492 -22.90 -3.37 -8.92
CA ALA A 492 -24.03 -3.09 -9.79
C ALA A 492 -24.65 -1.71 -9.48
N SER A 493 -25.34 -1.13 -10.46
CA SER A 493 -26.02 0.17 -10.29
C SER A 493 -27.01 0.14 -9.11
N GLY A 494 -26.90 1.15 -8.24
CA GLY A 494 -27.72 1.27 -7.02
C GLY A 494 -27.47 0.19 -5.95
N LYS A 495 -26.38 -0.58 -6.04
CA LYS A 495 -25.95 -1.57 -5.03
C LYS A 495 -24.72 -1.08 -4.28
N ILE A 496 -24.42 -1.75 -3.16
CA ILE A 496 -23.28 -1.51 -2.28
C ILE A 496 -22.68 -2.85 -1.84
N TYR A 497 -21.40 -2.84 -1.48
CA TYR A 497 -20.72 -3.94 -0.80
C TYR A 497 -19.61 -3.40 0.09
N ASP A 498 -19.28 -4.10 1.18
CA ASP A 498 -18.33 -3.58 2.16
C ASP A 498 -16.90 -3.94 1.80
N ALA A 499 -16.62 -5.23 1.54
CA ALA A 499 -15.29 -5.73 1.25
C ALA A 499 -15.18 -6.38 -0.14
N GLY A 500 -14.13 -6.07 -0.90
CA GLY A 500 -13.84 -6.81 -2.13
C GLY A 500 -13.42 -8.24 -1.80
N VAL A 501 -12.34 -8.35 -1.03
CA VAL A 501 -11.87 -9.60 -0.43
C VAL A 501 -11.78 -9.43 1.08
N ARG A 502 -12.31 -10.37 1.87
CA ARG A 502 -12.01 -10.51 3.31
C ARG A 502 -11.34 -11.85 3.58
N LEU A 503 -10.20 -11.83 4.24
CA LEU A 503 -9.47 -13.04 4.64
C LEU A 503 -9.40 -13.08 6.17
N GLY A 504 -9.96 -14.13 6.77
CA GLY A 504 -9.97 -14.37 8.22
C GLY A 504 -11.04 -13.59 8.99
N SER A 505 -10.94 -13.65 10.32
CA SER A 505 -11.82 -12.95 11.25
C SER A 505 -11.24 -12.91 12.67
N GLU A 506 -11.79 -12.05 13.53
CA GLU A 506 -11.54 -11.98 15.00
C GLU A 506 -11.37 -13.37 15.65
N SER A 507 -12.19 -14.35 15.27
CA SER A 507 -12.23 -15.69 15.87
C SER A 507 -11.23 -16.72 15.31
N GLY A 508 -10.34 -16.37 14.38
CA GLY A 508 -9.24 -17.27 13.99
C GLY A 508 -8.49 -16.94 12.70
N GLN A 509 -7.26 -17.47 12.60
CA GLN A 509 -6.28 -17.10 11.59
C GLN A 509 -6.49 -17.75 10.21
N VAL A 510 -6.08 -17.06 9.15
CA VAL A 510 -5.90 -17.57 7.77
C VAL A 510 -4.44 -17.43 7.32
N SER A 511 -3.96 -18.28 6.41
CA SER A 511 -2.53 -18.24 6.04
C SER A 511 -2.17 -18.67 4.60
N ARG A 512 -1.00 -18.22 4.12
CA ARG A 512 -0.46 -18.55 2.78
C ARG A 512 -1.47 -18.31 1.65
N ILE A 513 -2.19 -17.19 1.68
CA ILE A 513 -3.11 -16.78 0.59
C ILE A 513 -2.44 -15.67 -0.21
N ALA A 514 -2.53 -15.73 -1.53
CA ALA A 514 -2.11 -14.66 -2.42
C ALA A 514 -3.33 -13.98 -3.05
N VAL A 515 -3.46 -12.66 -2.90
CA VAL A 515 -4.46 -11.82 -3.59
C VAL A 515 -3.70 -10.96 -4.59
N LYS A 516 -3.91 -11.22 -5.89
CA LYS A 516 -3.04 -10.70 -6.95
C LYS A 516 -3.80 -10.21 -8.15
N ASP A 517 -3.30 -9.16 -8.80
CA ASP A 517 -3.82 -8.72 -10.11
C ASP A 517 -5.35 -8.53 -10.11
N LEU A 518 -5.93 -8.08 -9.00
CA LEU A 518 -7.33 -7.69 -8.92
C LEU A 518 -7.48 -6.20 -9.21
N PHE A 519 -8.61 -5.81 -9.80
CA PHE A 519 -9.07 -4.43 -9.78
C PHE A 519 -10.31 -4.33 -8.90
N VAL A 520 -10.23 -3.63 -7.76
CA VAL A 520 -11.34 -3.49 -6.81
C VAL A 520 -11.79 -2.03 -6.75
N GLU A 521 -13.06 -1.77 -7.06
CA GLU A 521 -13.64 -0.42 -6.98
C GLU A 521 -15.06 -0.36 -6.41
N ARG A 522 -15.42 0.81 -5.85
CA ARG A 522 -16.72 1.10 -5.21
C ARG A 522 -17.03 0.29 -3.96
N HIS A 523 -16.03 -0.35 -3.36
CA HIS A 523 -16.12 -0.88 -2.00
C HIS A 523 -16.49 0.23 -1.01
N ARG A 524 -17.33 -0.08 -0.02
CA ARG A 524 -17.76 0.87 1.01
C ARG A 524 -16.81 0.92 2.19
N ARG A 525 -16.25 -0.23 2.60
CA ARG A 525 -15.38 -0.35 3.79
C ARG A 525 -13.93 -0.65 3.42
N PHE A 526 -13.70 -1.72 2.68
CA PHE A 526 -12.36 -2.26 2.43
C PHE A 526 -12.20 -2.75 0.98
N GLY A 527 -11.09 -2.42 0.32
CA GLY A 527 -10.71 -3.11 -0.91
C GLY A 527 -10.34 -4.57 -0.62
N ILE A 528 -9.33 -4.74 0.22
CA ILE A 528 -8.86 -6.02 0.75
C ILE A 528 -8.73 -5.91 2.28
N PHE A 529 -9.41 -6.79 3.02
CA PHE A 529 -9.40 -6.83 4.48
C PHE A 529 -8.73 -8.13 4.97
N LEU A 530 -7.66 -7.99 5.74
CA LEU A 530 -6.85 -9.07 6.30
C LEU A 530 -7.01 -9.05 7.83
N GLN A 531 -7.79 -9.97 8.39
CA GLN A 531 -8.07 -10.03 9.83
C GLN A 531 -7.61 -11.36 10.42
N ASN A 532 -6.67 -11.32 11.36
CA ASN A 532 -5.85 -12.46 11.78
C ASN A 532 -5.24 -13.20 10.56
N ALA A 533 -4.29 -12.56 9.90
CA ALA A 533 -3.73 -12.96 8.60
C ALA A 533 -2.23 -13.29 8.70
N ASN A 534 -1.78 -14.45 8.23
CA ASN A 534 -0.39 -14.88 8.41
C ASN A 534 0.26 -15.36 7.11
N ASN A 535 1.37 -14.75 6.69
CA ASN A 535 1.97 -15.00 5.38
C ASN A 535 0.97 -14.77 4.22
N ILE A 536 0.19 -13.68 4.26
CA ILE A 536 -0.67 -13.27 3.15
C ILE A 536 0.10 -12.33 2.22
N LEU A 537 0.01 -12.59 0.91
CA LEU A 537 0.61 -11.76 -0.14
C LEU A 537 -0.48 -10.95 -0.83
N VAL A 538 -0.34 -9.63 -0.86
CA VAL A 538 -1.22 -8.72 -1.62
C VAL A 538 -0.35 -8.02 -2.66
N ASP A 539 -0.32 -8.55 -3.89
CA ASP A 539 0.70 -8.23 -4.90
C ASP A 539 0.11 -7.81 -6.26
N GLY A 540 0.30 -6.54 -6.64
CA GLY A 540 -0.06 -6.02 -7.97
C GLY A 540 -1.54 -5.70 -8.18
N ASN A 541 -2.29 -5.34 -7.13
CA ASN A 541 -3.71 -5.02 -7.22
C ASN A 541 -3.96 -3.52 -7.44
N ILE A 542 -5.07 -3.17 -8.10
CA ILE A 542 -5.56 -1.79 -8.26
C ILE A 542 -6.78 -1.61 -7.36
N ILE A 543 -6.77 -0.65 -6.43
CA ILE A 543 -7.84 -0.46 -5.43
C ILE A 543 -8.23 1.02 -5.34
N LYS A 544 -9.39 1.42 -5.85
CA LYS A 544 -9.75 2.86 -5.96
C LYS A 544 -11.25 3.13 -5.97
N ASN A 545 -11.65 4.40 -6.05
CA ASN A 545 -13.05 4.82 -6.14
C ASN A 545 -13.91 4.26 -4.98
N ALA A 546 -13.49 4.41 -3.72
CA ALA A 546 -14.30 4.01 -2.58
C ALA A 546 -15.68 4.71 -2.59
N SER A 547 -16.73 4.00 -2.18
CA SER A 547 -18.11 4.52 -2.20
C SER A 547 -18.54 5.26 -0.91
N ALA A 548 -17.71 5.21 0.13
CA ALA A 548 -17.80 6.02 1.34
C ALA A 548 -16.38 6.41 1.79
N LEU A 549 -16.24 7.55 2.47
CA LEU A 549 -14.96 8.06 3.00
C LEU A 549 -15.10 8.54 4.46
N ASP A 550 -16.24 8.23 5.07
CA ASP A 550 -16.76 8.81 6.31
C ASP A 550 -17.09 7.71 7.33
N GLY A 551 -16.72 7.96 8.60
CA GLY A 551 -16.81 6.97 9.68
C GLY A 551 -15.64 5.96 9.74
N GLY A 552 -15.59 5.20 10.82
CA GLY A 552 -14.56 4.19 11.09
C GLY A 552 -14.66 2.96 10.18
N GLY A 553 -13.55 2.55 9.57
CA GLY A 553 -13.53 1.44 8.61
C GLY A 553 -14.36 1.70 7.36
N SER A 554 -14.31 2.92 6.81
CA SER A 554 -14.94 3.32 5.54
C SER A 554 -13.88 3.70 4.51
N GLY A 555 -13.94 3.11 3.32
CA GLY A 555 -13.08 3.44 2.18
C GLY A 555 -11.59 3.16 2.34
N TYR A 556 -11.19 2.10 3.04
CA TYR A 556 -9.79 1.70 3.23
C TYR A 556 -9.33 0.83 2.04
N GLY A 557 -8.13 1.04 1.51
CA GLY A 557 -7.61 0.27 0.36
C GLY A 557 -7.26 -1.17 0.73
N VAL A 558 -6.19 -1.32 1.53
CA VAL A 558 -5.83 -2.56 2.22
C VAL A 558 -5.89 -2.31 3.73
N ASN A 559 -6.41 -3.25 4.49
CA ASN A 559 -6.42 -3.18 5.95
C ASN A 559 -5.87 -4.49 6.54
N ILE A 560 -4.95 -4.35 7.50
CA ILE A 560 -4.30 -5.42 8.27
C ILE A 560 -4.71 -5.27 9.74
N ASP A 561 -5.29 -6.31 10.31
CA ASP A 561 -6.13 -6.19 11.51
C ASP A 561 -5.98 -7.42 12.42
N GLY A 562 -5.91 -7.16 13.72
CA GLY A 562 -5.84 -8.15 14.79
C GLY A 562 -4.42 -8.63 15.06
N SER A 563 -4.11 -8.94 16.32
CA SER A 563 -2.77 -9.35 16.75
C SER A 563 -2.29 -10.66 16.12
N GLY A 564 -3.21 -11.48 15.58
CA GLY A 564 -2.87 -12.62 14.72
C GLY A 564 -2.47 -12.26 13.29
N SER A 565 -2.35 -10.97 12.94
CA SER A 565 -1.91 -10.49 11.63
C SER A 565 -0.42 -10.16 11.57
N HIS A 566 0.37 -11.09 11.04
CA HIS A 566 1.82 -10.98 11.00
C HIS A 566 2.47 -11.69 9.81
N ASN A 567 3.70 -11.30 9.46
CA ASN A 567 4.43 -11.78 8.27
C ASN A 567 3.66 -11.54 6.95
N ASN A 568 2.78 -10.54 6.86
CA ASN A 568 2.09 -10.24 5.60
C ASN A 568 2.92 -9.32 4.71
N TRP A 569 2.73 -9.44 3.40
CA TRP A 569 3.50 -8.71 2.40
C TRP A 569 2.58 -7.98 1.42
N ILE A 570 2.51 -6.66 1.54
CA ILE A 570 1.67 -5.79 0.71
C ILE A 570 2.57 -5.05 -0.27
N ARG A 571 2.48 -5.37 -1.56
CA ARG A 571 3.44 -4.89 -2.57
C ARG A 571 2.89 -4.61 -3.97
N HIS A 572 3.50 -3.65 -4.67
CA HIS A 572 3.15 -3.25 -6.04
C HIS A 572 1.67 -2.87 -6.26
N ASN A 573 0.93 -2.53 -5.20
CA ASN A 573 -0.48 -2.17 -5.33
C ASN A 573 -0.62 -0.68 -5.69
N THR A 574 -1.54 -0.37 -6.59
CA THR A 574 -1.92 1.00 -6.95
C THR A 574 -3.22 1.35 -6.27
N ILE A 575 -3.18 2.24 -5.28
CA ILE A 575 -4.30 2.55 -4.40
C ILE A 575 -4.73 4.02 -4.59
N GLY A 576 -6.03 4.22 -4.72
CA GLY A 576 -6.63 5.51 -5.07
C GLY A 576 -6.60 5.83 -6.58
N PRO A 577 -7.06 7.03 -6.97
CA PRO A 577 -7.59 8.09 -6.12
C PRO A 577 -8.96 7.75 -5.51
N VAL A 578 -9.44 8.62 -4.60
CA VAL A 578 -10.70 8.47 -3.86
C VAL A 578 -10.65 7.25 -2.93
N ILE A 579 -9.86 7.39 -1.87
CA ILE A 579 -9.66 6.43 -0.78
C ILE A 579 -9.55 7.20 0.55
N ARG A 580 -9.90 6.60 1.70
CA ARG A 580 -9.72 7.24 3.03
C ARG A 580 -8.29 7.02 3.50
N HIS A 581 -7.96 5.77 3.79
CA HIS A 581 -6.60 5.31 4.06
C HIS A 581 -6.19 4.33 2.95
N GLY A 582 -4.96 4.42 2.47
CA GLY A 582 -4.49 3.54 1.40
C GLY A 582 -4.16 2.15 1.91
N ILE A 583 -3.28 2.07 2.91
CA ILE A 583 -2.93 0.86 3.65
C ILE A 583 -2.99 1.21 5.14
N LEU A 584 -3.79 0.49 5.93
CA LEU A 584 -3.95 0.73 7.37
C LEU A 584 -3.71 -0.56 8.17
N ILE A 585 -2.83 -0.47 9.17
CA ILE A 585 -2.47 -1.55 10.11
C ILE A 585 -3.03 -1.19 11.49
N GLN A 586 -3.73 -2.11 12.18
CA GLN A 586 -4.42 -1.87 13.46
C GLN A 586 -4.47 -3.12 14.37
N GLU A 587 -5.05 -3.00 15.56
CA GLU A 587 -5.15 -4.04 16.61
C GLU A 587 -3.86 -4.87 16.82
N SER A 588 -2.72 -4.21 17.04
CA SER A 588 -1.42 -4.83 17.33
C SER A 588 -0.90 -5.81 16.25
N ALA A 589 -1.32 -5.62 15.00
CA ALA A 589 -0.72 -6.28 13.84
C ALA A 589 0.76 -5.87 13.69
N HIS A 590 1.62 -6.86 13.45
CA HIS A 590 3.06 -6.74 13.67
C HIS A 590 3.86 -7.66 12.72
N HIS A 591 5.13 -7.40 12.49
CA HIS A 591 5.97 -8.11 11.50
C HIS A 591 5.42 -8.09 10.06
N ASN A 592 4.76 -7.00 9.65
CA ASN A 592 4.24 -6.85 8.29
C ASN A 592 5.16 -5.97 7.43
N LEU A 593 5.24 -6.29 6.13
CA LEU A 593 6.05 -5.58 5.13
C LEU A 593 5.15 -4.91 4.10
N VAL A 594 5.21 -3.58 4.06
CA VAL A 594 4.51 -2.73 3.09
C VAL A 594 5.55 -2.11 2.17
N GLU A 595 5.67 -2.59 0.92
CA GLU A 595 6.70 -2.06 0.01
C GLU A 595 6.31 -1.88 -1.46
N HIS A 596 6.92 -0.91 -2.14
CA HIS A 596 6.72 -0.64 -3.57
C HIS A 596 5.25 -0.39 -3.97
N ASN A 597 4.40 0.05 -3.04
CA ASN A 597 3.02 0.46 -3.34
C ASN A 597 2.97 1.92 -3.79
N THR A 598 2.01 2.24 -4.65
CA THR A 598 1.73 3.62 -5.10
C THR A 598 0.36 4.04 -4.58
N ILE A 599 0.29 5.07 -3.74
CA ILE A 599 -0.95 5.53 -3.11
C ILE A 599 -1.19 6.99 -3.46
N THR A 600 -2.38 7.31 -3.99
CA THR A 600 -2.72 8.65 -4.48
C THR A 600 -4.09 9.11 -3.98
N GLY A 601 -4.26 10.41 -3.71
CA GLY A 601 -5.58 10.98 -3.48
C GLY A 601 -6.32 10.47 -2.23
N ALA A 602 -5.56 10.00 -1.22
CA ALA A 602 -6.07 9.62 0.09
C ALA A 602 -6.58 10.86 0.86
N VAL A 603 -7.62 10.69 1.68
CA VAL A 603 -8.20 11.80 2.48
C VAL A 603 -7.80 11.78 3.96
N SER A 604 -7.06 10.76 4.39
CA SER A 604 -6.46 10.59 5.72
C SER A 604 -5.09 9.90 5.53
N GLY A 605 -4.45 9.41 6.61
CA GLY A 605 -3.20 8.64 6.56
C GLY A 605 -3.13 7.65 5.39
N ALA A 606 -2.27 7.94 4.40
CA ALA A 606 -2.25 7.14 3.18
C ALA A 606 -1.56 5.77 3.40
N ILE A 607 -0.52 5.73 4.22
CA ILE A 607 -0.12 4.56 5.01
C ILE A 607 -0.30 4.93 6.48
N ASP A 608 -1.00 4.09 7.24
CA ASP A 608 -1.43 4.39 8.61
C ASP A 608 -1.13 3.21 9.56
N LEU A 609 -0.43 3.48 10.66
CA LEU A 609 -0.37 2.59 11.82
C LEU A 609 -1.28 3.20 12.89
N HIS A 610 -2.43 2.57 13.14
CA HIS A 610 -3.64 3.26 13.60
C HIS A 610 -3.64 3.73 15.06
N GLY A 611 -2.67 3.32 15.88
CA GLY A 611 -2.63 3.70 17.29
C GLY A 611 -3.20 2.65 18.25
N GLU A 612 -3.10 1.37 17.89
CA GLU A 612 -3.52 0.21 18.68
C GLU A 612 -2.35 -0.77 18.91
N ASP A 613 -1.21 -0.25 19.34
CA ASP A 613 0.03 -1.00 19.59
C ASP A 613 0.59 -1.75 18.36
N GLU A 614 0.45 -1.22 17.13
CA GLU A 614 1.12 -1.84 15.95
C GLU A 614 2.64 -1.75 16.11
N TYR A 615 3.35 -2.86 16.21
CA TYR A 615 4.79 -2.87 16.51
C TYR A 615 5.58 -3.65 15.47
N SER A 616 6.86 -3.33 15.31
CA SER A 616 7.76 -3.99 14.35
C SER A 616 7.08 -4.22 12.99
N ASN A 617 6.59 -3.17 12.34
CA ASN A 617 6.19 -3.20 10.93
C ASN A 617 7.17 -2.37 10.09
N GLU A 618 7.40 -2.78 8.84
CA GLU A 618 8.32 -2.09 7.93
C GLU A 618 7.57 -1.54 6.71
N ILE A 619 7.77 -0.24 6.48
CA ILE A 619 7.16 0.53 5.40
C ILE A 619 8.31 1.06 4.55
N ARG A 620 8.51 0.50 3.34
CA ARG A 620 9.67 0.87 2.50
C ARG A 620 9.43 0.97 0.99
N TYR A 621 10.15 1.85 0.31
CA TYR A 621 10.06 2.04 -1.16
C TYR A 621 8.64 2.38 -1.68
N ASN A 622 7.70 2.80 -0.83
CA ASN A 622 6.37 3.20 -1.28
C ASN A 622 6.41 4.64 -1.83
N THR A 623 5.54 4.93 -2.80
CA THR A 623 5.29 6.29 -3.30
C THR A 623 3.91 6.74 -2.86
N VAL A 624 3.83 7.85 -2.13
CA VAL A 624 2.58 8.44 -1.65
C VAL A 624 2.45 9.87 -2.17
N ALA A 625 1.31 10.20 -2.77
CA ALA A 625 1.10 11.48 -3.40
C ALA A 625 -0.33 12.04 -3.26
N ASP A 626 -0.46 13.35 -3.47
CA ASP A 626 -1.72 14.05 -3.71
C ASP A 626 -2.76 13.90 -2.58
N CYS A 627 -2.32 13.87 -1.31
CA CYS A 627 -3.20 13.81 -0.14
C CYS A 627 -3.85 15.17 0.21
N VAL A 628 -3.51 16.26 -0.48
CA VAL A 628 -4.17 17.58 -0.34
C VAL A 628 -5.03 17.90 -1.55
N ARG A 629 -6.06 18.75 -1.37
CA ARG A 629 -6.91 19.28 -2.46
C ARG A 629 -6.87 20.79 -2.46
N ASP A 630 -6.62 21.38 -3.62
CA ASP A 630 -6.56 22.84 -3.83
C ASP A 630 -5.64 23.58 -2.83
N GLY A 631 -4.55 22.93 -2.40
CA GLY A 631 -3.61 23.44 -1.40
C GLY A 631 -4.09 23.34 0.05
N THR A 632 -5.08 22.48 0.35
CA THR A 632 -5.65 22.29 1.69
C THR A 632 -5.68 20.83 2.13
N SER A 633 -5.35 20.60 3.41
CA SER A 633 -5.45 19.30 4.08
C SER A 633 -6.90 18.81 4.11
N ILE A 634 -7.15 17.58 3.67
CA ILE A 634 -8.51 17.01 3.58
C ILE A 634 -8.97 16.45 4.94
N SER A 635 -8.02 15.97 5.73
CA SER A 635 -8.13 15.63 7.15
C SER A 635 -7.14 16.49 7.94
N ALA A 636 -7.48 16.84 9.19
CA ALA A 636 -6.57 17.54 10.09
C ALA A 636 -5.46 16.63 10.66
N ASN A 637 -5.63 15.31 10.53
CA ASN A 637 -4.63 14.31 10.90
C ASN A 637 -3.82 13.86 9.68
N GLY A 638 -4.51 13.57 8.57
CA GLY A 638 -4.00 12.84 7.41
C GLY A 638 -2.67 13.31 6.83
N ALA A 639 -1.61 12.60 7.19
CA ALA A 639 -0.30 12.66 6.54
C ALA A 639 -0.21 11.65 5.38
N GLY A 640 0.90 11.67 4.63
CA GLY A 640 1.16 10.60 3.66
C GLY A 640 1.57 9.28 4.34
N ILE A 641 2.35 9.36 5.41
CA ILE A 641 2.55 8.26 6.36
C ILE A 641 2.20 8.78 7.76
N GLU A 642 1.35 8.06 8.49
CA GLU A 642 0.86 8.41 9.83
C GLU A 642 1.15 7.25 10.80
N ILE A 643 1.64 7.58 12.00
CA ILE A 643 2.08 6.63 13.04
C ILE A 643 1.45 7.05 14.38
N GLY A 644 0.49 6.27 14.86
CA GLY A 644 -0.43 6.59 15.95
C GLY A 644 -1.62 7.44 15.51
N GLU A 645 -2.68 7.44 16.31
CA GLU A 645 -3.82 8.36 16.19
C GLU A 645 -3.91 9.26 17.45
N TYR A 646 -4.84 10.22 17.44
CA TYR A 646 -5.12 11.08 18.57
C TYR A 646 -6.57 10.92 19.03
N SER A 647 -6.77 10.08 20.06
CA SER A 647 -8.04 9.79 20.75
C SER A 647 -8.71 11.00 21.45
N GLY A 648 -8.26 12.23 21.18
CA GLY A 648 -8.77 13.47 21.77
C GLY A 648 -8.18 13.83 23.13
N VAL A 649 -7.29 12.99 23.68
CA VAL A 649 -6.56 13.24 24.94
C VAL A 649 -5.07 13.01 24.73
N ILE A 650 -4.25 13.99 25.12
CA ILE A 650 -2.79 13.95 25.00
C ILE A 650 -2.22 12.99 26.05
N GLY A 651 -1.47 11.97 25.61
CA GLY A 651 -0.71 11.07 26.48
C GLY A 651 -1.51 10.01 27.23
N THR A 652 -2.53 9.43 26.61
CA THR A 652 -3.22 8.24 27.14
C THR A 652 -2.71 6.93 26.53
N ASP A 653 -3.29 5.84 27.02
CA ASP A 653 -3.19 4.43 26.64
C ASP A 653 -4.60 3.86 26.34
N LYS A 654 -5.37 4.60 25.53
CA LYS A 654 -6.77 4.31 25.18
C LYS A 654 -6.91 4.19 23.66
N MET A 655 -7.27 3.00 23.19
CA MET A 655 -7.88 2.69 21.88
C MET A 655 -7.82 3.84 20.86
N HIS A 656 -6.94 3.72 19.87
CA HIS A 656 -6.59 4.77 18.90
C HIS A 656 -5.74 5.90 19.51
N ASP A 657 -4.66 5.56 20.22
CA ASP A 657 -3.56 6.48 20.48
C ASP A 657 -2.19 5.99 19.97
N ASN A 658 -1.52 5.06 20.64
CA ASN A 658 -0.12 4.78 20.34
C ASN A 658 0.10 3.59 19.39
N SER A 659 0.93 3.77 18.36
CA SER A 659 1.57 2.62 17.72
C SER A 659 2.63 2.05 18.66
N GLY A 660 2.90 0.76 18.51
CA GLY A 660 3.93 0.07 19.28
C GLY A 660 5.36 0.36 18.78
N PRO A 661 6.38 -0.18 19.45
CA PRO A 661 7.78 0.13 19.17
C PRO A 661 8.33 -0.54 17.90
N ASN A 662 9.52 -0.11 17.47
CA ASN A 662 10.32 -0.71 16.39
C ASN A 662 9.74 -0.64 14.97
N ASN A 663 8.71 0.17 14.72
CA ASN A 663 8.27 0.42 13.35
C ASN A 663 9.36 1.14 12.56
N TRP A 664 9.61 0.69 11.31
CA TRP A 664 10.69 1.21 10.47
C TRP A 664 10.15 1.73 9.15
N ILE A 665 10.24 3.05 8.97
CA ILE A 665 9.77 3.78 7.80
C ILE A 665 11.02 4.22 7.03
N HIS A 666 11.33 3.59 5.89
CA HIS A 666 12.57 3.88 5.17
C HIS A 666 12.50 3.84 3.65
N HIS A 667 13.29 4.68 2.98
CA HIS A 667 13.36 4.75 1.51
C HIS A 667 12.01 5.05 0.80
N ASN A 668 10.99 5.57 1.50
CA ASN A 668 9.72 5.97 0.89
C ASN A 668 9.83 7.36 0.23
N VAL A 669 8.94 7.65 -0.71
CA VAL A 669 8.79 8.94 -1.37
C VAL A 669 7.41 9.50 -1.06
N VAL A 670 7.33 10.66 -0.40
CA VAL A 670 6.04 11.30 -0.05
C VAL A 670 6.02 12.78 -0.41
N TYR A 671 5.04 13.19 -1.20
CA TYR A 671 4.88 14.57 -1.63
C TYR A 671 3.43 15.01 -1.84
N ASN A 672 3.19 16.33 -1.84
CA ASN A 672 1.85 16.89 -2.02
C ASN A 672 0.80 16.32 -1.03
N CYS A 673 1.23 16.07 0.21
CA CYS A 673 0.41 15.62 1.34
C CYS A 673 0.50 16.62 2.51
N THR A 674 -0.30 16.46 3.57
CA THR A 674 -0.30 17.42 4.71
C THR A 674 1.06 17.44 5.41
N CYS A 675 1.55 16.26 5.78
CA CYS A 675 2.94 16.00 6.14
C CYS A 675 3.46 14.82 5.31
N GLY A 676 4.77 14.76 5.07
CA GLY A 676 5.40 13.57 4.49
C GLY A 676 5.25 12.37 5.43
N LEU A 677 5.70 12.56 6.67
CA LEU A 677 5.49 11.65 7.79
C LEU A 677 4.98 12.42 9.02
N ARG A 678 4.00 11.85 9.73
CA ARG A 678 3.56 12.32 11.05
C ARG A 678 3.66 11.18 12.08
N ILE A 679 4.14 11.51 13.27
CA ILE A 679 4.21 10.63 14.44
C ILE A 679 3.48 11.31 15.59
N VAL A 680 2.58 10.60 16.28
CA VAL A 680 1.83 11.13 17.42
C VAL A 680 1.85 10.21 18.63
N ASN A 681 1.57 10.80 19.80
CA ASN A 681 1.01 10.16 20.99
C ASN A 681 1.61 8.78 21.37
N ASN A 682 2.70 8.79 22.14
CA ASN A 682 3.39 7.61 22.67
C ASN A 682 3.92 6.60 21.62
N SER A 683 3.91 6.91 20.32
CA SER A 683 4.45 6.06 19.23
C SER A 683 5.99 6.03 19.18
N ASN A 684 6.56 5.49 20.26
CA ASN A 684 7.95 5.60 20.67
C ASN A 684 8.86 4.56 20.00
N ASN A 685 10.19 4.78 20.03
CA ASN A 685 11.17 3.85 19.44
C ASN A 685 10.89 3.57 17.95
N THR A 686 10.59 4.63 17.20
CA THR A 686 10.24 4.59 15.77
C THR A 686 11.43 5.04 14.91
N TRP A 687 11.71 4.28 13.85
CA TRP A 687 12.90 4.42 13.02
C TRP A 687 12.54 4.98 11.64
N ILE A 688 13.19 6.07 11.23
CA ILE A 688 12.78 6.91 10.10
C ILE A 688 14.03 7.21 9.28
N GLU A 689 14.32 6.38 8.27
CA GLU A 689 15.63 6.39 7.60
C GLU A 689 15.60 6.52 6.07
N ASP A 690 16.49 7.33 5.49
CA ASP A 690 16.70 7.44 4.03
C ASP A 690 15.45 7.78 3.18
N ASN A 691 14.37 8.33 3.77
CA ASN A 691 13.15 8.70 3.03
C ASN A 691 13.33 10.02 2.27
N LEU A 692 12.47 10.26 1.29
CA LEU A 692 12.37 11.49 0.51
C LEU A 692 11.01 12.15 0.76
N PHE A 693 11.01 13.30 1.45
CA PHE A 693 9.80 14.04 1.83
C PHE A 693 9.82 15.46 1.26
N TYR A 694 9.00 15.76 0.25
CA TYR A 694 9.04 17.07 -0.42
C TYR A 694 7.68 17.65 -0.79
N ASP A 695 7.61 18.98 -0.95
CA ASP A 695 6.41 19.72 -1.36
C ASP A 695 5.15 19.37 -0.51
N ASN A 696 5.32 19.06 0.78
CA ASN A 696 4.22 18.79 1.73
C ASN A 696 3.80 20.08 2.48
N LEU A 697 2.49 20.23 2.72
CA LEU A 697 1.86 21.50 3.09
C LEU A 697 2.28 22.06 4.46
N GLU A 698 2.42 21.20 5.47
CA GLU A 698 2.87 21.58 6.82
C GLU A 698 4.34 21.26 7.06
N ALA A 699 4.76 20.01 6.88
CA ALA A 699 6.12 19.56 7.16
C ALA A 699 6.55 18.31 6.37
N GLY A 700 7.86 18.11 6.23
CA GLY A 700 8.43 16.83 5.78
C GLY A 700 8.25 15.73 6.85
N ILE A 701 8.71 16.01 8.07
CA ILE A 701 8.49 15.17 9.27
C ILE A 701 7.90 16.03 10.38
N LYS A 702 6.82 15.56 11.00
CA LYS A 702 6.16 16.19 12.15
C LYS A 702 5.99 15.18 13.29
N ALA A 703 6.49 15.51 14.48
CA ALA A 703 6.26 14.75 15.70
C ALA A 703 5.52 15.65 16.70
N ASP A 704 4.25 15.35 16.99
CA ASP A 704 3.37 16.17 17.83
C ASP A 704 2.40 15.35 18.69
N LEU A 705 1.59 16.03 19.52
CA LEU A 705 0.59 15.40 20.40
C LEU A 705 1.18 14.31 21.33
N ALA A 706 2.27 14.68 22.03
CA ALA A 706 3.15 13.82 22.83
C ALA A 706 2.50 13.25 24.14
N PRO A 707 3.19 12.47 25.01
CA PRO A 707 4.62 12.19 25.05
C PRO A 707 5.12 11.48 23.79
N LEU A 708 6.40 11.68 23.46
CA LEU A 708 7.11 10.94 22.42
C LEU A 708 8.54 10.71 22.88
N GLU A 709 9.10 9.54 22.62
CA GLU A 709 10.50 9.24 22.95
C GLU A 709 11.19 8.25 21.99
N ASP A 710 12.52 8.33 21.96
CA ASP A 710 13.41 7.48 21.15
C ASP A 710 13.07 7.48 19.64
N LEU A 711 12.88 8.65 19.03
CA LEU A 711 12.67 8.78 17.58
C LEU A 711 14.02 8.86 16.84
N TYR A 712 14.27 7.93 15.91
CA TYR A 712 15.54 7.83 15.16
C TYR A 712 15.35 8.31 13.72
N ILE A 713 15.64 9.58 13.47
CA ILE A 713 15.46 10.25 12.17
C ILE A 713 16.83 10.36 11.48
N ARG A 714 17.12 9.53 10.47
CA ARG A 714 18.45 9.49 9.84
C ARG A 714 18.44 9.58 8.31
N ARG A 715 19.41 10.31 7.75
CA ARG A 715 19.73 10.28 6.30
C ARG A 715 18.58 10.66 5.35
N ASN A 716 17.46 11.17 5.87
CA ASN A 716 16.30 11.56 5.08
C ASN A 716 16.62 12.82 4.24
N THR A 717 16.02 12.93 3.06
CA THR A 717 16.10 14.10 2.17
C THR A 717 14.77 14.85 2.21
N ILE A 718 14.79 16.13 2.60
CA ILE A 718 13.59 16.88 2.96
C ILE A 718 13.64 18.31 2.40
N TYR A 719 12.82 18.64 1.39
CA TYR A 719 12.84 19.97 0.77
C TYR A 719 11.49 20.49 0.27
N GLY A 720 11.35 21.81 0.11
CA GLY A 720 10.14 22.43 -0.47
C GLY A 720 8.85 22.31 0.37
N ASN A 721 8.93 21.72 1.57
CA ASN A 721 7.78 21.57 2.46
C ASN A 721 7.52 22.87 3.23
N GLY A 722 6.36 22.96 3.88
CA GLY A 722 6.04 24.04 4.83
C GLY A 722 7.04 24.17 6.00
N SER A 723 7.76 23.09 6.34
CA SER A 723 8.92 23.00 7.24
C SER A 723 9.62 21.66 7.04
N GLY A 724 10.90 21.53 7.37
CA GLY A 724 11.63 20.27 7.22
C GLY A 724 11.25 19.24 8.29
N ILE A 725 11.82 19.39 9.48
CA ILE A 725 11.59 18.53 10.66
C ILE A 725 11.03 19.40 11.80
N VAL A 726 9.88 19.03 12.35
CA VAL A 726 9.20 19.76 13.43
C VAL A 726 8.91 18.80 14.59
N LEU A 727 9.48 19.07 15.77
CA LEU A 727 9.37 18.20 16.95
C LEU A 727 8.75 18.96 18.15
N HIS A 728 7.74 18.36 18.78
CA HIS A 728 7.13 18.83 20.01
C HIS A 728 7.25 17.77 21.11
N ASP A 729 7.83 18.17 22.25
CA ASP A 729 7.82 17.38 23.49
C ASP A 729 8.38 15.94 23.36
N VAL A 730 9.36 15.78 22.46
CA VAL A 730 10.05 14.51 22.15
C VAL A 730 11.32 14.35 23.00
N VAL A 731 11.42 13.28 23.78
CA VAL A 731 12.61 12.97 24.59
C VAL A 731 13.55 12.02 23.81
N ARG A 732 14.87 12.21 23.90
CA ARG A 732 15.89 11.33 23.28
C ARG A 732 15.81 11.18 21.75
N ALA A 733 15.29 12.19 21.05
CA ALA A 733 15.28 12.21 19.59
C ALA A 733 16.71 12.21 19.00
N VAL A 734 16.97 11.37 18.01
CA VAL A 734 18.27 11.24 17.33
C VAL A 734 18.13 11.64 15.86
N LEU A 735 18.75 12.75 15.47
CA LEU A 735 18.72 13.32 14.13
C LEU A 735 20.14 13.26 13.54
N GLU A 736 20.40 12.32 12.65
CA GLU A 736 21.76 12.07 12.12
C GLU A 736 21.80 12.08 10.59
N ASP A 737 22.73 12.83 10.00
CA ASP A 737 23.04 12.88 8.56
C ASP A 737 21.87 13.24 7.60
N ASN A 738 20.77 13.82 8.09
CA ASN A 738 19.65 14.24 7.24
C ASN A 738 20.03 15.46 6.37
N THR A 739 19.46 15.56 5.17
CA THR A 739 19.57 16.73 4.28
C THR A 739 18.23 17.46 4.21
N VAL A 740 18.18 18.69 4.74
CA VAL A 740 16.95 19.45 4.98
C VAL A 740 17.09 20.87 4.44
N THR A 741 16.60 21.11 3.22
CA THR A 741 16.86 22.36 2.49
C THR A 741 15.62 23.01 1.92
N ASP A 742 15.65 24.32 1.70
CA ASP A 742 14.65 25.03 0.88
C ASP A 742 13.19 24.88 1.36
N ASN A 743 12.96 24.64 2.66
CA ASN A 743 11.61 24.57 3.26
C ASN A 743 11.13 25.97 3.74
N ASP A 744 9.84 26.27 3.55
CA ASP A 744 9.26 27.63 3.64
C ASP A 744 9.53 28.35 4.98
N LYS A 745 9.39 27.65 6.11
CA LYS A 745 9.45 28.27 7.46
C LYS A 745 10.69 27.86 8.23
N TYR A 746 10.88 26.55 8.44
CA TYR A 746 11.95 26.01 9.27
C TYR A 746 12.65 24.84 8.59
N GLY A 747 13.97 24.71 8.75
CA GLY A 747 14.67 23.47 8.44
C GLY A 747 14.45 22.45 9.55
N LEU A 748 14.99 22.72 10.73
CA LEU A 748 14.71 22.00 11.97
C LEU A 748 14.10 22.94 13.01
N TRP A 749 12.98 22.55 13.59
CA TRP A 749 12.32 23.27 14.69
C TRP A 749 12.03 22.32 15.86
N THR A 750 12.33 22.75 17.09
CA THR A 750 11.96 22.04 18.32
C THR A 750 11.33 22.96 19.34
N ASN A 751 10.35 22.45 20.11
CA ASN A 751 9.80 23.17 21.25
C ASN A 751 10.67 23.04 22.54
N GLY A 752 10.23 23.64 23.65
CA GLY A 752 10.96 23.60 24.92
C GLY A 752 10.95 22.26 25.67
N GLY A 753 10.03 21.35 25.33
CA GLY A 753 9.95 20.01 25.90
C GLY A 753 10.73 18.94 25.12
N VAL A 754 11.29 19.27 23.94
CA VAL A 754 12.22 18.37 23.25
C VAL A 754 13.54 18.35 24.01
N THR A 755 13.90 17.22 24.61
CA THR A 755 15.09 17.10 25.48
C THR A 755 15.89 15.82 25.26
N ASP A 756 17.13 15.82 25.76
CA ASP A 756 18.07 14.69 25.73
C ASP A 756 18.41 14.21 24.30
N TYR A 757 18.20 15.10 23.32
CA TYR A 757 18.34 14.82 21.90
C TYR A 757 19.81 14.77 21.45
N LEU A 758 20.04 14.15 20.29
CA LEU A 758 21.28 14.21 19.53
C LEU A 758 20.98 14.75 18.12
N ILE A 759 21.71 15.78 17.70
CA ILE A 759 21.66 16.32 16.33
C ILE A 759 23.11 16.32 15.81
N ALA A 760 23.43 15.47 14.84
CA ALA A 760 24.80 15.35 14.31
C ALA A 760 24.84 15.21 12.77
N GLY A 761 25.81 15.85 12.13
CA GLY A 761 26.10 15.64 10.68
C GLY A 761 25.06 16.16 9.67
N ASN A 762 23.87 16.58 10.12
CA ASN A 762 22.79 17.05 9.25
C ASN A 762 23.18 18.28 8.41
N ILE A 763 22.80 18.28 7.14
CA ILE A 763 22.88 19.44 6.24
C ILE A 763 21.54 20.19 6.34
N VAL A 764 21.51 21.33 7.02
CA VAL A 764 20.30 22.16 7.15
C VAL A 764 20.59 23.56 6.62
N THR A 765 20.09 23.91 5.43
CA THR A 765 20.42 25.18 4.75
C THR A 765 19.38 25.63 3.72
N GLY A 766 19.22 26.94 3.55
CA GLY A 766 18.31 27.52 2.54
C GLY A 766 16.84 27.60 2.96
N ASN A 767 16.51 27.18 4.18
CA ASN A 767 15.15 27.24 4.72
C ASN A 767 14.83 28.67 5.21
N GLY A 768 13.53 28.98 5.40
CA GLY A 768 13.10 30.29 5.95
C GLY A 768 13.76 30.66 7.29
N THR A 769 14.14 29.66 8.08
CA THR A 769 15.08 29.71 9.21
C THR A 769 15.64 28.32 9.42
N ASP A 770 16.95 28.12 9.26
CA ASP A 770 17.52 26.77 9.21
C ASP A 770 17.33 25.96 10.50
N ILE A 771 17.67 26.50 11.67
CA ILE A 771 17.55 25.78 12.96
C ILE A 771 16.94 26.66 14.05
N VAL A 772 15.92 26.13 14.74
CA VAL A 772 15.34 26.68 15.97
C VAL A 772 15.31 25.59 17.03
N LEU A 773 16.02 25.79 18.14
CA LEU A 773 16.03 24.86 19.28
C LEU A 773 15.34 25.51 20.49
N GLY A 774 14.19 24.95 20.91
CA GLY A 774 13.42 25.45 22.04
C GLY A 774 14.02 25.09 23.41
N SER A 775 14.92 24.11 23.45
CA SER A 775 15.61 23.63 24.66
C SER A 775 17.13 23.69 24.47
N GLN A 776 17.86 23.70 25.58
CA GLN A 776 19.32 23.49 25.62
C GLN A 776 19.72 22.12 26.16
N ASN A 777 18.76 21.28 26.57
CA ASN A 777 19.07 19.92 27.04
C ASN A 777 19.17 18.96 25.85
N GLY A 778 20.36 18.85 25.28
CA GLY A 778 20.68 17.95 24.18
C GLY A 778 22.07 18.22 23.61
N THR A 779 22.48 17.46 22.61
CA THR A 779 23.81 17.56 21.98
C THR A 779 23.67 17.93 20.51
N VAL A 780 24.48 18.87 20.04
CA VAL A 780 24.60 19.27 18.63
C VAL A 780 26.07 19.16 18.21
N VAL A 781 26.35 18.48 17.08
CA VAL A 781 27.71 18.12 16.62
C VAL A 781 27.93 18.40 15.13
#